data_AF-A0A958XPC4-F1
#
_entry.id   AF-A0A958XPC4-F1
#
_cell.length_a   1.000
_cell.length_b   1.000
_cell.length_c   1.000
_cell.angle_alpha   90.00
_cell.angle_beta   90.00
_cell.angle_gamma   90.00
#
_symmetry.space_group_name_H-M   'P 1'
#
loop_
_entity.id
_entity.type
_entity.pdbx_description
1 polymer ?
#
loop_
_entity_poly.entity_id
_entity_poly.type
_entity_poly.pdbx_seq_one_letter_code
_entity_poly.pdbx_strand_id
1 'polypeptide(L)'
;MRTAPGSIRLQTSPAQFFAFLVGLLLLSTPDFLMAQCPPDLWFDSQAEVDAFPATYPTCKNMIGPVLVVGTDITNLDSLRQLRSIGNKLQIESPNLADISGLTGLTRVDGFLHIGGTALTNLHGLENLKLTGSSFTVANNAMMLTTTQFDSLQHSGFSISGSPLLQDFGTFPSLQTGKNIHLNNPASQISNLEGVFPKLETAEYFFLENIPQLESLNGLHSLNRVGAMSIKKTGIADLTGLENLQIISTYLYLFENPELLNLTGMAALDSVQSLQITGNPKFAGLQGLEQMNHVAQLEISENESLQTLADSAALPNVIGVLNITRNPNLTSLRGLENLHVQNGVTIEDNETLLTLEGLAKVQHPYNVSIKGNPQLRDLAGLQQLETVTVLVLENNDALTDLSGLSSLRAARQLRVNDHLRLKNLHGLESLESFQTGVLYILRNDSLTTLEGLGAMLGTQSILIKDNPLLSGCSTLPVCNALALNAFPTLENNQTGCNTPAEILATCNFSFNSLGGQVFLDPECDGVAGIQDRFLPYQMLRTTDGRPFAFTDANGRYQRFLTGSQQFNFRADAMPGFSPQPDSISISTNDTLKLFSGQDFALCPDSLFNNWRVSISPIGLPRPGFENRYVIQYQNRSAQPGSAALRLDFLDDVHPDFLTITSANGGTSTGTNQLQWNLVNFPIFSTTAKFEVRVKLDATTPLGAILQPRVRIVPANGDDIDWSDNEMTLPQTVVGSFDPNDKWVDREQLSHPVASEGEWLRYLVRFQNTGTAAAEIVELRDTLPAELDFNTFQPLTASHRYKLSFPENGVLNWRFENINLPDSASNEPQSHGFVQFRIRSYPGLNVGDSIRNRAGIYFDFNPVVLTNYAVSRVTEMVPAPIVQSPAPLALRILPNPFSDHFWIEIPGIEPHPKQPMILEIADLTGRILLRQNVAGSRFMLNRDRLPAGLLLFWLRDSSGAVLACGRGVAR
;
A
#
# COMPACT_ATOMS: atom_id res chain seq x y z
N MET A 1 -80.85 38.29 -28.95
CA MET A 1 -81.06 36.83 -29.08
C MET A 1 -80.90 36.48 -30.56
N ARG A 2 -79.78 35.86 -30.99
CA ARG A 2 -79.43 34.41 -30.99
C ARG A 2 -80.12 33.63 -32.14
N THR A 3 -79.52 32.73 -32.96
CA THR A 3 -78.12 32.20 -33.17
C THR A 3 -78.07 31.13 -34.31
N ALA A 4 -76.92 31.05 -35.05
CA ALA A 4 -76.15 29.90 -35.67
C ALA A 4 -76.76 28.92 -36.74
N PRO A 5 -76.01 28.01 -37.46
CA PRO A 5 -74.54 27.80 -37.78
C PRO A 5 -74.18 27.47 -39.30
N GLY A 6 -72.89 27.22 -39.67
CA GLY A 6 -72.35 26.81 -41.02
C GLY A 6 -70.94 26.13 -40.97
N SER A 7 -70.13 25.81 -42.02
CA SER A 7 -70.31 25.29 -43.41
C SER A 7 -68.93 24.88 -44.08
N ILE A 8 -68.83 23.62 -44.56
CA ILE A 8 -68.33 23.00 -45.84
C ILE A 8 -66.85 23.10 -46.39
N ARG A 9 -66.34 21.91 -46.83
CA ARG A 9 -65.10 21.52 -47.58
C ARG A 9 -65.27 21.51 -49.12
N LEU A 10 -64.17 21.47 -49.90
CA LEU A 10 -63.96 20.55 -51.07
C LEU A 10 -62.51 20.57 -51.63
N GLN A 11 -62.03 19.42 -52.13
CA GLN A 11 -60.72 19.12 -52.79
C GLN A 11 -60.81 19.17 -54.33
N THR A 12 -59.68 19.27 -55.07
CA THR A 12 -59.33 18.46 -56.29
C THR A 12 -57.95 18.83 -56.91
N SER A 13 -57.38 17.92 -57.72
CA SER A 13 -55.98 17.72 -58.21
C SER A 13 -55.72 18.20 -59.69
N PRO A 14 -54.77 17.65 -60.51
CA PRO A 14 -53.37 18.09 -60.78
C PRO A 14 -53.03 18.42 -62.29
N ALA A 15 -51.76 18.75 -62.60
CA ALA A 15 -50.99 18.60 -63.88
C ALA A 15 -50.69 19.82 -64.82
N GLN A 16 -49.37 19.95 -65.13
CA GLN A 16 -48.64 20.37 -66.34
C GLN A 16 -49.32 21.24 -67.44
N PHE A 17 -48.71 22.39 -67.81
CA PHE A 17 -48.11 22.70 -69.14
C PHE A 17 -47.75 24.21 -69.31
N PHE A 18 -46.49 24.47 -69.70
CA PHE A 18 -45.96 25.57 -70.55
C PHE A 18 -46.34 27.04 -70.26
N ALA A 19 -45.40 27.86 -69.74
CA ALA A 19 -44.36 28.59 -70.50
C ALA A 19 -44.86 29.91 -71.14
N PHE A 20 -44.48 31.05 -70.54
CA PHE A 20 -43.74 32.16 -71.20
C PHE A 20 -43.63 33.36 -70.25
N LEU A 21 -42.45 33.60 -69.69
CA LEU A 21 -41.82 34.92 -69.71
C LEU A 21 -40.37 34.81 -69.24
N VAL A 22 -39.50 34.80 -70.25
CA VAL A 22 -38.04 34.80 -70.18
C VAL A 22 -37.53 36.22 -69.99
N GLY A 23 -36.53 36.37 -69.10
CA GLY A 23 -35.55 37.47 -69.07
C GLY A 23 -35.99 38.70 -68.26
N LEU A 24 -35.30 39.16 -67.21
CA LEU A 24 -33.87 39.13 -66.91
C LEU A 24 -33.64 39.47 -65.41
N LEU A 25 -32.45 39.13 -64.89
CA LEU A 25 -31.82 39.41 -63.58
C LEU A 25 -32.10 38.38 -62.45
N LEU A 26 -31.30 37.31 -62.34
CA LEU A 26 -29.98 37.23 -61.66
C LEU A 26 -30.01 37.67 -60.19
N LEU A 27 -30.15 36.67 -59.29
CA LEU A 27 -29.33 36.39 -58.10
C LEU A 27 -30.16 35.61 -57.08
N SER A 28 -30.15 34.28 -57.21
CA SER A 28 -30.34 33.39 -56.06
C SER A 28 -29.50 32.13 -56.34
N THR A 29 -28.25 32.17 -55.89
CA THR A 29 -27.46 30.97 -55.68
C THR A 29 -28.26 30.03 -54.77
N PRO A 30 -28.30 28.71 -55.02
CA PRO A 30 -28.65 27.80 -53.95
C PRO A 30 -27.50 27.90 -52.94
N ASP A 31 -27.74 28.52 -51.79
CA ASP A 31 -26.86 28.34 -50.65
C ASP A 31 -26.87 26.85 -50.32
N PHE A 32 -25.86 26.14 -50.82
CA PHE A 32 -25.48 24.83 -50.35
C PHE A 32 -25.21 24.99 -48.85
N LEU A 33 -26.11 24.46 -48.02
CA LEU A 33 -25.80 24.09 -46.64
C LEU A 33 -24.59 23.14 -46.71
N MET A 34 -23.39 23.68 -46.48
CA MET A 34 -22.17 22.89 -46.39
C MET A 34 -22.30 21.96 -45.19
N ALA A 35 -22.32 20.64 -45.41
CA ALA A 35 -22.43 19.68 -44.33
C ALA A 35 -21.23 19.81 -43.38
N GLN A 36 -21.52 20.01 -42.09
CA GLN A 36 -20.52 20.00 -41.03
C GLN A 36 -19.92 18.59 -40.87
N CYS A 37 -18.69 18.46 -40.36
CA CYS A 37 -18.11 17.15 -40.05
C CYS A 37 -19.08 16.32 -39.19
N PRO A 38 -19.27 15.02 -39.49
CA PRO A 38 -20.06 14.15 -38.63
C PRO A 38 -19.38 13.97 -37.26
N PRO A 39 -20.14 13.65 -36.19
CA PRO A 39 -19.58 13.41 -34.87
C PRO A 39 -18.58 12.25 -34.90
N ASP A 40 -18.99 11.13 -35.53
CA ASP A 40 -18.20 9.91 -35.70
C ASP A 40 -18.20 9.52 -37.19
N LEU A 41 -17.16 8.82 -37.64
CA LEU A 41 -17.03 8.39 -39.03
C LEU A 41 -16.66 6.92 -39.10
N TRP A 42 -17.47 6.14 -39.80
CA TRP A 42 -17.26 4.72 -40.04
C TRP A 42 -17.25 4.51 -41.55
N PHE A 43 -16.16 3.93 -42.07
CA PHE A 43 -16.04 3.50 -43.46
C PHE A 43 -16.06 1.98 -43.54
N ASP A 44 -17.13 1.43 -44.12
CA ASP A 44 -17.31 -0.01 -44.35
C ASP A 44 -17.04 -0.44 -45.80
N SER A 45 -16.85 0.53 -46.70
CA SER A 45 -16.58 0.27 -48.12
C SER A 45 -15.77 1.37 -48.81
N GLN A 46 -15.12 1.05 -49.94
CA GLN A 46 -14.33 2.03 -50.70
C GLN A 46 -15.21 3.15 -51.26
N ALA A 47 -16.46 2.82 -51.63
CA ALA A 47 -17.41 3.81 -52.15
C ALA A 47 -17.72 4.91 -51.11
N GLU A 48 -17.77 4.59 -49.83
CA GLU A 48 -17.96 5.58 -48.76
C GLU A 48 -16.74 6.48 -48.58
N VAL A 49 -15.53 5.90 -48.64
CA VAL A 49 -14.27 6.66 -48.62
C VAL A 49 -14.24 7.66 -49.78
N ASP A 50 -14.59 7.21 -50.99
CA ASP A 50 -14.58 8.03 -52.21
C ASP A 50 -15.65 9.12 -52.21
N ALA A 51 -16.79 8.87 -51.56
CA ALA A 51 -17.86 9.86 -51.42
C ALA A 51 -17.52 10.97 -50.40
N PHE A 52 -16.55 10.77 -49.50
CA PHE A 52 -16.28 11.66 -48.38
C PHE A 52 -16.08 13.15 -48.76
N PRO A 53 -15.26 13.52 -49.78
CA PRO A 53 -15.10 14.92 -50.19
C PRO A 53 -16.38 15.56 -50.74
N ALA A 54 -17.25 14.77 -51.37
CA ALA A 54 -18.52 15.25 -51.91
C ALA A 54 -19.56 15.43 -50.80
N THR A 55 -19.58 14.50 -49.83
CA THR A 55 -20.52 14.53 -48.70
C THR A 55 -20.14 15.57 -47.66
N TYR A 56 -18.84 15.76 -47.39
CA TYR A 56 -18.33 16.66 -46.35
C TYR A 56 -17.18 17.57 -46.85
N PRO A 57 -17.43 18.46 -47.83
CA PRO A 57 -16.38 19.21 -48.55
C PRO A 57 -15.55 20.17 -47.68
N THR A 58 -16.07 20.58 -46.53
CA THR A 58 -15.38 21.49 -45.60
C THR A 58 -14.80 20.77 -44.39
N CYS A 59 -14.96 19.46 -44.29
CA CYS A 59 -14.57 18.70 -43.11
C CYS A 59 -13.06 18.46 -43.05
N LYS A 60 -12.41 19.18 -42.13
CA LYS A 60 -10.96 19.06 -41.86
C LYS A 60 -10.65 18.50 -40.48
N ASN A 61 -11.51 18.71 -39.50
CA ASN A 61 -11.24 18.38 -38.11
C ASN A 61 -12.39 17.54 -37.56
N MET A 62 -12.14 16.26 -37.32
CA MET A 62 -13.08 15.32 -36.70
C MET A 62 -13.02 15.47 -35.18
N ILE A 63 -14.18 15.44 -34.52
CA ILE A 63 -14.27 15.46 -33.05
C ILE A 63 -14.23 14.03 -32.51
N GLY A 64 -15.08 13.14 -33.02
CA GLY A 64 -15.15 11.73 -32.62
C GLY A 64 -14.23 10.81 -33.42
N PRO A 65 -14.41 9.48 -33.25
CA PRO A 65 -13.55 8.48 -33.87
C PRO A 65 -13.76 8.38 -35.39
N VAL A 66 -12.70 7.93 -36.06
CA VAL A 66 -12.69 7.51 -37.46
C VAL A 66 -12.30 6.03 -37.50
N LEU A 67 -13.19 5.19 -38.00
CA LEU A 67 -12.98 3.75 -38.18
C LEU A 67 -12.99 3.40 -39.68
N VAL A 68 -11.95 2.72 -40.14
CA VAL A 68 -11.83 2.21 -41.51
C VAL A 68 -11.77 0.69 -41.40
N VAL A 69 -12.85 -0.01 -41.75
CA VAL A 69 -12.98 -1.46 -41.50
C VAL A 69 -13.44 -2.27 -42.72
N GLY A 70 -13.76 -1.58 -43.81
CA GLY A 70 -14.24 -2.22 -45.05
C GLY A 70 -13.23 -3.15 -45.70
N THR A 71 -13.68 -4.33 -46.12
CA THR A 71 -12.78 -5.33 -46.74
C THR A 71 -12.38 -4.98 -48.17
N ASP A 72 -13.16 -4.17 -48.89
CA ASP A 72 -12.89 -3.70 -50.25
C ASP A 72 -12.13 -2.35 -50.28
N ILE A 73 -11.83 -1.76 -49.12
CA ILE A 73 -11.05 -0.53 -49.01
C ILE A 73 -9.59 -0.83 -49.36
N THR A 74 -9.06 -0.14 -50.36
CA THR A 74 -7.70 -0.34 -50.91
C THR A 74 -6.82 0.90 -50.79
N ASN A 75 -7.42 2.09 -50.63
CA ASN A 75 -6.71 3.36 -50.46
C ASN A 75 -7.56 4.37 -49.67
N LEU A 76 -6.92 5.42 -49.13
CA LEU A 76 -7.56 6.50 -48.36
C LEU A 76 -7.44 7.88 -49.03
N ASP A 77 -7.19 7.96 -50.34
CA ASP A 77 -6.86 9.21 -51.03
C ASP A 77 -7.92 10.31 -50.88
N SER A 78 -9.18 9.91 -50.78
CA SER A 78 -10.32 10.80 -50.59
C SER A 78 -10.37 11.42 -49.17
N LEU A 79 -9.50 11.00 -48.24
CA LEU A 79 -9.42 11.56 -46.88
C LEU A 79 -8.35 12.67 -46.71
N ARG A 80 -7.65 13.06 -47.79
CA ARG A 80 -6.53 14.04 -47.79
C ARG A 80 -6.86 15.42 -47.20
N GLN A 81 -8.15 15.76 -47.09
CA GLN A 81 -8.58 17.03 -46.50
C GLN A 81 -8.57 17.03 -44.97
N LEU A 82 -8.53 15.86 -44.33
CA LEU A 82 -8.47 15.75 -42.87
C LEU A 82 -7.14 16.31 -42.33
N ARG A 83 -7.20 16.95 -41.17
CA ARG A 83 -6.11 17.64 -40.47
C ARG A 83 -6.00 17.19 -39.02
N SER A 84 -7.13 16.95 -38.34
CA SER A 84 -7.13 16.41 -36.98
C SER A 84 -8.27 15.43 -36.71
N ILE A 85 -8.05 14.49 -35.80
CA ILE A 85 -9.07 13.59 -35.23
C ILE A 85 -9.02 13.69 -33.70
N GLY A 86 -10.13 14.09 -33.09
CA GLY A 86 -10.22 14.39 -31.64
C GLY A 86 -10.28 13.17 -30.72
N ASN A 87 -10.49 11.96 -31.24
CA ASN A 87 -10.64 10.75 -30.44
C ASN A 87 -9.76 9.59 -30.97
N LYS A 88 -10.31 8.69 -31.78
CA LYS A 88 -9.62 7.46 -32.22
C LYS A 88 -9.50 7.43 -33.74
N LEU A 89 -8.34 7.02 -34.26
CA LEU A 89 -8.20 6.56 -35.64
C LEU A 89 -7.93 5.06 -35.60
N GLN A 90 -8.85 4.25 -36.13
CA GLN A 90 -8.71 2.80 -36.24
C GLN A 90 -8.78 2.39 -37.71
N ILE A 91 -7.76 1.67 -38.17
CA ILE A 91 -7.67 1.17 -39.54
C ILE A 91 -7.50 -0.35 -39.47
N GLU A 92 -8.50 -1.08 -39.95
CA GLU A 92 -8.57 -2.54 -40.01
C GLU A 92 -9.17 -3.00 -41.33
N SER A 93 -8.41 -2.89 -42.41
CA SER A 93 -8.87 -3.22 -43.76
C SER A 93 -7.86 -4.13 -44.47
N PRO A 94 -8.18 -5.42 -44.69
CA PRO A 94 -7.22 -6.44 -45.12
C PRO A 94 -6.61 -6.19 -46.50
N ASN A 95 -7.30 -5.47 -47.38
CA ASN A 95 -6.82 -5.14 -48.72
C ASN A 95 -6.22 -3.72 -48.82
N LEU A 96 -6.18 -2.97 -47.73
CA LEU A 96 -5.61 -1.61 -47.70
C LEU A 96 -4.10 -1.70 -47.75
N ALA A 97 -3.52 -1.20 -48.84
CA ALA A 97 -2.09 -1.25 -49.11
C ALA A 97 -1.42 0.14 -49.07
N ASP A 98 -2.20 1.22 -49.02
CA ASP A 98 -1.69 2.60 -49.04
C ASP A 98 -2.53 3.54 -48.14
N ILE A 99 -1.85 4.24 -47.21
CA ILE A 99 -2.43 5.27 -46.33
C ILE A 99 -1.90 6.68 -46.62
N SER A 100 -1.24 6.90 -47.77
CA SER A 100 -0.73 8.22 -48.20
C SER A 100 -1.82 9.29 -48.31
N GLY A 101 -3.09 8.87 -48.44
CA GLY A 101 -4.26 9.72 -48.27
C GLY A 101 -4.34 10.46 -46.92
N LEU A 102 -3.60 10.02 -45.90
CA LEU A 102 -3.56 10.63 -44.57
C LEU A 102 -2.40 11.61 -44.35
N THR A 103 -1.54 11.85 -45.34
CA THR A 103 -0.39 12.79 -45.26
C THR A 103 -0.74 14.19 -44.72
N GLY A 104 -1.97 14.65 -44.92
CA GLY A 104 -2.47 15.93 -44.40
C GLY A 104 -2.83 15.92 -42.91
N LEU A 105 -2.97 14.75 -42.29
CA LEU A 105 -3.33 14.57 -40.89
C LEU A 105 -2.13 14.94 -40.00
N THR A 106 -2.30 15.97 -39.18
CA THR A 106 -1.24 16.48 -38.30
C THR A 106 -1.51 16.22 -36.82
N ARG A 107 -2.72 15.81 -36.44
CA ARG A 107 -3.05 15.54 -35.03
C ARG A 107 -4.07 14.41 -34.83
N VAL A 108 -3.80 13.49 -33.91
CA VAL A 108 -4.81 12.58 -33.32
C VAL A 108 -4.73 12.69 -31.80
N ASP A 109 -5.85 13.09 -31.18
CA ASP A 109 -5.89 13.45 -29.76
C ASP A 109 -6.07 12.25 -28.80
N GLY A 110 -6.47 11.08 -29.29
CA GLY A 110 -6.64 9.86 -28.48
C GLY A 110 -5.76 8.69 -28.95
N PHE A 111 -6.38 7.67 -29.55
CA PHE A 111 -5.71 6.40 -29.88
C PHE A 111 -5.56 6.20 -31.39
N LEU A 112 -4.39 5.74 -31.81
CA LEU A 112 -4.14 5.32 -33.19
C LEU A 112 -3.93 3.80 -33.24
N HIS A 113 -4.78 3.10 -33.98
CA HIS A 113 -4.66 1.67 -34.25
C HIS A 113 -4.58 1.38 -35.74
N ILE A 114 -3.59 0.59 -36.14
CA ILE A 114 -3.46 0.09 -37.51
C ILE A 114 -3.27 -1.42 -37.43
N GLY A 115 -4.32 -2.14 -37.80
CA GLY A 115 -4.48 -3.57 -37.57
C GLY A 115 -4.79 -4.33 -38.86
N GLY A 116 -4.23 -5.52 -39.08
CA GLY A 116 -4.79 -6.45 -40.08
C GLY A 116 -4.90 -5.90 -41.50
N THR A 117 -3.91 -5.12 -41.96
CA THR A 117 -3.88 -4.52 -43.30
C THR A 117 -2.86 -5.20 -44.23
N ALA A 118 -2.90 -4.84 -45.52
CA ALA A 118 -1.88 -5.18 -46.51
C ALA A 118 -0.75 -4.13 -46.59
N LEU A 119 -0.64 -3.23 -45.62
CA LEU A 119 0.38 -2.18 -45.61
C LEU A 119 1.79 -2.77 -45.54
N THR A 120 2.68 -2.21 -46.36
CA THR A 120 4.12 -2.53 -46.34
C THR A 120 4.93 -1.51 -45.54
N ASN A 121 4.37 -0.32 -45.32
CA ASN A 121 4.96 0.80 -44.58
C ASN A 121 3.85 1.70 -44.00
N LEU A 122 4.25 2.71 -43.24
CA LEU A 122 3.34 3.71 -42.66
C LEU A 122 3.51 5.10 -43.27
N HIS A 123 3.91 5.17 -44.54
CA HIS A 123 4.04 6.44 -45.25
C HIS A 123 2.68 7.14 -45.36
N GLY A 124 2.62 8.39 -44.93
CA GLY A 124 1.38 9.13 -44.73
C GLY A 124 1.16 9.62 -43.30
N LEU A 125 1.93 9.13 -42.33
CA LEU A 125 1.79 9.49 -40.91
C LEU A 125 2.99 10.27 -40.35
N GLU A 126 3.96 10.67 -41.19
CA GLU A 126 5.20 11.33 -40.78
C GLU A 126 4.96 12.63 -40.02
N ASN A 127 3.93 13.38 -40.42
CA ASN A 127 3.60 14.68 -39.85
C ASN A 127 2.67 14.59 -38.63
N LEU A 128 2.32 13.37 -38.20
CA LEU A 128 1.29 13.14 -37.21
C LEU A 128 1.81 13.41 -35.79
N LYS A 129 1.19 14.36 -35.10
CA LYS A 129 1.30 14.54 -33.65
C LYS A 129 0.26 13.69 -32.95
N LEU A 130 0.71 12.77 -32.11
CA LEU A 130 -0.18 12.10 -31.16
C LEU A 130 -0.15 12.85 -29.84
N THR A 131 -1.29 13.39 -29.46
CA THR A 131 -1.52 14.09 -28.19
C THR A 131 -2.23 13.18 -27.18
N GLY A 132 -2.67 12.01 -27.60
CA GLY A 132 -3.30 10.98 -26.78
C GLY A 132 -2.35 9.87 -26.29
N SER A 133 -2.93 8.78 -25.74
CA SER A 133 -2.22 7.85 -24.85
C SER A 133 -1.40 6.75 -25.54
N SER A 134 -1.77 6.29 -26.75
CA SER A 134 -1.10 5.13 -27.36
C SER A 134 -1.21 5.06 -28.89
N PHE A 135 -0.15 4.54 -29.52
CA PHE A 135 -0.04 4.16 -30.92
C PHE A 135 0.17 2.65 -31.01
N THR A 136 -0.68 1.94 -31.75
CA THR A 136 -0.59 0.49 -31.90
C THR A 136 -0.62 0.08 -33.37
N VAL A 137 0.36 -0.74 -33.75
CA VAL A 137 0.45 -1.40 -35.05
C VAL A 137 0.40 -2.90 -34.81
N ALA A 138 -0.63 -3.59 -35.29
CA ALA A 138 -0.85 -5.00 -34.98
C ALA A 138 -1.19 -5.82 -36.21
N ASN A 139 -0.70 -7.05 -36.30
CA ASN A 139 -1.18 -8.04 -37.29
C ASN A 139 -1.06 -7.59 -38.76
N ASN A 140 -0.07 -6.76 -39.11
CA ASN A 140 0.16 -6.32 -40.49
C ASN A 140 1.19 -7.25 -41.14
N ALA A 141 0.70 -8.34 -41.73
CA ALA A 141 1.55 -9.44 -42.21
C ALA A 141 2.58 -9.03 -43.27
N MET A 142 2.27 -7.99 -44.06
CA MET A 142 3.11 -7.51 -45.15
C MET A 142 4.02 -6.33 -44.77
N MET A 143 3.97 -5.85 -43.52
CA MET A 143 4.72 -4.68 -43.09
C MET A 143 6.21 -4.96 -43.09
N LEU A 144 6.98 -4.14 -43.82
CA LEU A 144 8.42 -4.26 -43.99
C LEU A 144 9.16 -3.21 -43.15
N THR A 145 8.71 -1.96 -43.18
CA THR A 145 9.34 -0.86 -42.45
C THR A 145 8.27 -0.06 -41.73
N THR A 146 8.64 0.69 -40.69
CA THR A 146 7.77 1.77 -40.23
C THR A 146 8.28 3.10 -40.81
N THR A 147 7.93 4.23 -40.17
CA THR A 147 8.32 5.56 -40.63
C THR A 147 8.97 6.35 -39.49
N GLN A 148 9.49 7.53 -39.80
CA GLN A 148 10.01 8.45 -38.81
C GLN A 148 8.88 9.25 -38.17
N PHE A 149 8.81 9.24 -36.84
CA PHE A 149 7.80 9.95 -36.07
C PHE A 149 8.41 11.11 -35.29
N ASP A 150 8.65 12.22 -36.00
CA ASP A 150 9.38 13.38 -35.47
C ASP A 150 8.71 14.10 -34.31
N SER A 151 7.40 13.93 -34.16
CA SER A 151 6.60 14.76 -33.28
C SER A 151 6.04 14.04 -32.04
N LEU A 152 6.35 12.75 -31.89
CA LEU A 152 5.96 11.95 -30.73
C LEU A 152 6.91 12.23 -29.56
N GLN A 153 6.38 12.84 -28.50
CA GLN A 153 7.18 13.20 -27.31
C GLN A 153 6.80 12.41 -26.05
N HIS A 154 5.51 12.09 -25.87
CA HIS A 154 4.95 11.53 -24.62
C HIS A 154 3.83 10.50 -24.89
N SER A 155 4.11 9.43 -25.61
CA SER A 155 3.10 8.45 -26.06
C SER A 155 3.48 7.01 -25.74
N GLY A 156 2.48 6.13 -25.63
CA GLY A 156 2.69 4.69 -25.75
C GLY A 156 2.87 4.28 -27.20
N PHE A 157 3.69 3.27 -27.44
CA PHE A 157 3.98 2.71 -28.74
C PHE A 157 4.03 1.19 -28.64
N SER A 158 3.19 0.51 -29.42
CA SER A 158 3.17 -0.93 -29.46
C SER A 158 3.16 -1.45 -30.89
N ILE A 159 4.05 -2.39 -31.19
CA ILE A 159 4.06 -3.11 -32.47
C ILE A 159 3.98 -4.60 -32.18
N SER A 160 3.02 -5.29 -32.80
CA SER A 160 2.91 -6.74 -32.71
C SER A 160 2.43 -7.40 -33.99
N GLY A 161 2.66 -8.71 -34.12
CA GLY A 161 2.10 -9.53 -35.20
C GLY A 161 2.52 -9.10 -36.62
N SER A 162 3.70 -8.49 -36.77
CA SER A 162 4.23 -7.99 -38.05
C SER A 162 5.51 -8.78 -38.41
N PRO A 163 5.37 -10.00 -38.96
CA PRO A 163 6.48 -10.95 -39.10
C PRO A 163 7.54 -10.56 -40.13
N LEU A 164 7.24 -9.68 -41.09
CA LEU A 164 8.21 -9.26 -42.11
C LEU A 164 8.94 -7.96 -41.77
N LEU A 165 8.72 -7.42 -40.58
CA LEU A 165 9.24 -6.12 -40.16
C LEU A 165 10.77 -6.15 -40.04
N GLN A 166 11.43 -5.22 -40.69
CA GLN A 166 12.89 -5.08 -40.78
C GLN A 166 13.43 -3.95 -39.89
N ASP A 167 12.60 -2.98 -39.53
CA ASP A 167 12.91 -1.88 -38.61
C ASP A 167 11.66 -1.45 -37.82
N PHE A 168 11.86 -0.88 -36.64
CA PHE A 168 10.77 -0.27 -35.85
C PHE A 168 10.53 1.22 -36.21
N GLY A 169 11.25 1.76 -37.19
CA GLY A 169 11.37 3.19 -37.47
C GLY A 169 12.13 3.94 -36.39
N THR A 170 11.98 5.26 -36.37
CA THR A 170 12.74 6.15 -35.47
C THR A 170 11.83 7.12 -34.74
N PHE A 171 12.08 7.34 -33.45
CA PHE A 171 11.34 8.23 -32.56
C PHE A 171 12.25 9.33 -32.00
N PRO A 172 12.75 10.26 -32.83
CA PRO A 172 13.83 11.18 -32.46
C PRO A 172 13.47 12.25 -31.41
N SER A 173 12.18 12.37 -31.09
CA SER A 173 11.64 13.32 -30.10
C SER A 173 11.04 12.64 -28.87
N LEU A 174 10.98 11.30 -28.82
CA LEU A 174 10.35 10.57 -27.73
C LEU A 174 11.29 10.58 -26.52
N GLN A 175 10.93 11.38 -25.50
CA GLN A 175 11.67 11.48 -24.24
C GLN A 175 11.07 10.62 -23.14
N THR A 176 9.73 10.50 -23.13
CA THR A 176 8.98 9.73 -22.14
C THR A 176 8.05 8.75 -22.85
N GLY A 177 8.27 7.44 -22.64
CA GLY A 177 7.38 6.39 -23.10
C GLY A 177 6.31 6.06 -22.05
N LYS A 178 5.03 5.97 -22.44
CA LYS A 178 4.02 5.39 -21.53
C LYS A 178 4.11 3.87 -21.56
N ASN A 179 3.71 3.27 -22.66
CA ASN A 179 3.81 1.82 -22.85
C ASN A 179 4.57 1.55 -24.14
N ILE A 180 5.85 1.19 -24.05
CA ILE A 180 6.65 0.76 -25.19
C ILE A 180 6.63 -0.77 -25.19
N HIS A 181 5.95 -1.37 -26.18
CA HIS A 181 5.80 -2.83 -26.27
C HIS A 181 6.05 -3.33 -27.69
N LEU A 182 7.19 -3.99 -27.89
CA LEU A 182 7.60 -4.56 -29.18
C LEU A 182 7.50 -6.09 -29.11
N ASN A 183 6.65 -6.69 -29.95
CA ASN A 183 6.33 -8.12 -29.91
C ASN A 183 6.21 -8.78 -31.29
N ASN A 184 7.34 -9.19 -31.90
CA ASN A 184 7.36 -9.62 -33.31
C ASN A 184 8.31 -10.80 -33.60
N PRO A 185 7.78 -12.05 -33.65
CA PRO A 185 8.58 -13.28 -33.67
C PRO A 185 9.45 -13.52 -34.91
N ALA A 186 9.18 -12.85 -36.03
CA ALA A 186 9.89 -13.09 -37.30
C ALA A 186 10.67 -11.86 -37.83
N SER A 187 10.83 -10.83 -37.01
CA SER A 187 11.54 -9.62 -37.43
C SER A 187 13.05 -9.86 -37.65
N GLN A 188 13.61 -9.19 -38.67
CA GLN A 188 15.06 -9.19 -38.98
C GLN A 188 15.84 -8.16 -38.14
N ILE A 189 15.24 -7.70 -37.04
CA ILE A 189 15.74 -6.58 -36.24
C ILE A 189 16.78 -7.12 -35.26
N SER A 190 18.04 -6.77 -35.49
CA SER A 190 19.17 -7.22 -34.65
C SER A 190 19.57 -6.24 -33.55
N ASN A 191 19.17 -4.97 -33.65
CA ASN A 191 19.46 -3.94 -32.65
C ASN A 191 18.39 -2.83 -32.64
N LEU A 192 18.47 -1.94 -31.65
CA LEU A 192 17.58 -0.77 -31.49
C LEU A 192 18.26 0.56 -31.85
N GLU A 193 19.38 0.53 -32.57
CA GLU A 193 20.17 1.72 -32.85
C GLU A 193 19.35 2.74 -33.66
N GLY A 194 19.32 3.99 -33.20
CA GLY A 194 18.53 5.05 -33.84
C GLY A 194 17.02 4.98 -33.62
N VAL A 195 16.48 3.92 -33.02
CA VAL A 195 15.03 3.79 -32.76
C VAL A 195 14.59 4.78 -31.67
N PHE A 196 15.30 4.83 -30.54
CA PHE A 196 14.94 5.63 -29.36
C PHE A 196 16.06 6.57 -28.87
N PRO A 197 16.58 7.48 -29.73
CA PRO A 197 17.83 8.21 -29.46
C PRO A 197 17.75 9.23 -28.30
N LYS A 198 16.56 9.50 -27.76
CA LYS A 198 16.34 10.44 -26.65
C LYS A 198 15.43 9.90 -25.56
N LEU A 199 15.11 8.61 -25.56
CA LEU A 199 14.20 8.03 -24.59
C LEU A 199 14.87 8.00 -23.21
N GLU A 200 14.43 8.86 -22.31
CA GLU A 200 15.00 9.01 -20.97
C GLU A 200 14.21 8.19 -19.93
N THR A 201 12.88 8.15 -20.09
CA THR A 201 12.00 7.44 -19.14
C THR A 201 10.93 6.62 -19.84
N ALA A 202 10.51 5.52 -19.21
CA ALA A 202 9.35 4.75 -19.64
C ALA A 202 8.51 4.26 -18.45
N GLU A 203 7.17 4.26 -18.54
CA GLU A 203 6.34 3.60 -17.50
C GLU A 203 6.38 2.08 -17.68
N TYR A 204 6.21 1.59 -18.92
CA TYR A 204 6.40 0.19 -19.29
C TYR A 204 7.31 0.07 -20.51
N PHE A 205 8.28 -0.84 -20.45
CA PHE A 205 9.19 -1.14 -21.55
C PHE A 205 9.32 -2.66 -21.75
N PHE A 206 8.64 -3.19 -22.76
CA PHE A 206 8.51 -4.62 -23.03
C PHE A 206 9.08 -4.97 -24.41
N LEU A 207 10.04 -5.89 -24.41
CA LEU A 207 10.61 -6.52 -25.60
C LEU A 207 10.30 -8.01 -25.54
N GLU A 208 9.43 -8.49 -26.42
CA GLU A 208 8.94 -9.87 -26.35
C GLU A 208 8.99 -10.57 -27.72
N ASN A 209 9.41 -11.84 -27.76
CA ASN A 209 9.41 -12.63 -28.99
C ASN A 209 10.15 -11.91 -30.14
N ILE A 210 11.41 -11.49 -29.92
CA ILE A 210 12.25 -10.89 -30.97
C ILE A 210 13.58 -11.67 -31.02
N PRO A 211 13.56 -12.92 -31.50
CA PRO A 211 14.68 -13.84 -31.32
C PRO A 211 15.96 -13.43 -32.07
N GLN A 212 15.88 -12.52 -33.04
CA GLN A 212 17.03 -11.98 -33.77
C GLN A 212 17.62 -10.73 -33.11
N LEU A 213 16.97 -10.16 -32.08
CA LEU A 213 17.46 -8.97 -31.40
C LEU A 213 18.66 -9.35 -30.52
N GLU A 214 19.86 -8.98 -30.96
CA GLU A 214 21.14 -9.34 -30.33
C GLU A 214 21.69 -8.20 -29.45
N SER A 215 21.23 -6.95 -29.64
CA SER A 215 21.73 -5.78 -28.93
C SER A 215 20.63 -4.78 -28.56
N LEU A 216 20.75 -4.18 -27.36
CA LEU A 216 19.88 -3.09 -26.90
C LEU A 216 20.48 -1.69 -27.18
N ASN A 217 21.57 -1.61 -27.95
CA ASN A 217 22.15 -0.35 -28.39
C ASN A 217 21.08 0.56 -28.98
N GLY A 218 21.12 1.85 -28.61
CA GLY A 218 20.05 2.80 -28.90
C GLY A 218 19.16 3.14 -27.70
N LEU A 219 19.31 2.43 -26.57
CA LEU A 219 18.63 2.76 -25.30
C LEU A 219 19.51 3.54 -24.30
N HIS A 220 20.68 4.02 -24.70
CA HIS A 220 21.66 4.61 -23.78
C HIS A 220 21.15 5.84 -23.01
N SER A 221 20.11 6.52 -23.47
CA SER A 221 19.52 7.66 -22.75
C SER A 221 18.60 7.24 -21.60
N LEU A 222 18.17 5.98 -21.56
CA LEU A 222 17.16 5.49 -20.64
C LEU A 222 17.73 5.41 -19.23
N ASN A 223 17.18 6.23 -18.32
CA ASN A 223 17.65 6.33 -16.94
C ASN A 223 16.65 5.79 -15.91
N ARG A 224 15.35 5.76 -16.24
CA ARG A 224 14.31 5.31 -15.32
C ARG A 224 13.19 4.58 -16.05
N VAL A 225 12.83 3.43 -15.53
CA VAL A 225 11.66 2.67 -16.01
C VAL A 225 10.71 2.36 -14.85
N GLY A 226 9.42 2.31 -15.13
CA GLY A 226 8.44 1.74 -14.20
C GLY A 226 8.62 0.23 -14.12
N ALA A 227 8.22 -0.47 -15.19
CA ALA A 227 8.41 -1.91 -15.35
C ALA A 227 9.10 -2.28 -16.67
N MET A 228 10.01 -3.25 -16.62
CA MET A 228 10.75 -3.75 -17.78
C MET A 228 10.60 -5.27 -17.91
N SER A 229 10.30 -5.73 -19.13
CA SER A 229 10.22 -7.15 -19.48
C SER A 229 11.01 -7.39 -20.76
N ILE A 230 11.99 -8.29 -20.71
CA ILE A 230 12.75 -8.74 -21.87
C ILE A 230 12.59 -10.24 -21.96
N LYS A 231 11.85 -10.69 -22.98
CA LYS A 231 11.41 -12.07 -23.12
C LYS A 231 11.66 -12.61 -24.52
N LYS A 232 12.24 -13.81 -24.64
CA LYS A 232 12.43 -14.51 -25.93
C LYS A 232 13.15 -13.65 -26.96
N THR A 233 14.27 -13.05 -26.56
CA THR A 233 15.16 -12.26 -27.41
C THR A 233 16.52 -12.95 -27.61
N GLY A 234 17.29 -12.51 -28.60
CA GLY A 234 18.63 -13.03 -28.91
C GLY A 234 19.77 -12.30 -28.18
N ILE A 235 19.48 -11.46 -27.19
CA ILE A 235 20.49 -10.62 -26.54
C ILE A 235 21.46 -11.46 -25.71
N ALA A 236 22.75 -11.15 -25.80
CA ALA A 236 23.79 -11.80 -25.01
C ALA A 236 24.09 -11.08 -23.67
N ASP A 237 23.85 -9.77 -23.63
CA ASP A 237 23.99 -8.92 -22.46
C ASP A 237 23.01 -7.74 -22.57
N LEU A 238 23.10 -6.79 -21.63
CA LEU A 238 22.22 -5.62 -21.51
C LEU A 238 22.93 -4.32 -21.94
N THR A 239 24.01 -4.41 -22.72
CA THR A 239 24.68 -3.25 -23.34
C THR A 239 23.65 -2.45 -24.13
N GLY A 240 23.62 -1.14 -23.88
CA GLY A 240 22.50 -0.27 -24.24
C GLY A 240 21.80 0.36 -23.03
N LEU A 241 21.89 -0.24 -21.84
CA LEU A 241 21.17 0.19 -20.63
C LEU A 241 22.08 0.81 -19.55
N GLU A 242 23.28 1.27 -19.92
CA GLU A 242 24.35 1.63 -18.98
C GLU A 242 23.99 2.79 -18.03
N ASN A 243 23.02 3.62 -18.43
CA ASN A 243 22.54 4.75 -17.65
C ASN A 243 21.26 4.46 -16.87
N LEU A 244 20.72 3.24 -16.96
CA LEU A 244 19.49 2.86 -16.27
C LEU A 244 19.75 2.73 -14.77
N GLN A 245 19.17 3.63 -13.98
CA GLN A 245 19.38 3.72 -12.54
C GLN A 245 18.24 3.10 -11.73
N ILE A 246 17.00 3.23 -12.18
CA ILE A 246 15.83 2.85 -11.39
C ILE A 246 14.84 2.05 -12.23
N ILE A 247 14.42 0.90 -11.71
CA ILE A 247 13.23 0.17 -12.17
C ILE A 247 12.22 0.13 -11.01
N SER A 248 11.13 0.86 -11.16
CA SER A 248 10.24 1.17 -10.02
C SER A 248 9.42 -0.04 -9.53
N THR A 249 9.16 -1.04 -10.39
CA THR A 249 8.31 -2.20 -10.07
C THR A 249 9.00 -3.54 -10.34
N TYR A 250 9.25 -3.90 -11.59
CA TYR A 250 9.86 -5.18 -11.92
C TYR A 250 10.78 -5.16 -13.12
N LEU A 251 11.80 -6.01 -13.06
CA LEU A 251 12.67 -6.40 -14.17
C LEU A 251 12.53 -7.91 -14.39
N TYR A 252 11.92 -8.30 -15.51
CA TYR A 252 11.76 -9.69 -15.90
C TYR A 252 12.65 -10.02 -17.10
N LEU A 253 13.52 -11.01 -16.94
CA LEU A 253 14.42 -11.52 -17.96
C LEU A 253 14.09 -12.99 -18.22
N PHE A 254 13.23 -13.25 -19.21
CA PHE A 254 12.61 -14.56 -19.43
C PHE A 254 12.97 -15.20 -20.76
N GLU A 255 13.39 -16.47 -20.72
CA GLU A 255 13.55 -17.28 -21.93
C GLU A 255 14.47 -16.60 -22.99
N ASN A 256 15.54 -15.91 -22.58
CA ASN A 256 16.53 -15.32 -23.49
C ASN A 256 17.72 -16.28 -23.64
N PRO A 257 17.77 -17.11 -24.70
CA PRO A 257 18.71 -18.22 -24.81
C PRO A 257 20.18 -17.82 -24.87
N GLU A 258 20.47 -16.60 -25.29
CA GLU A 258 21.85 -16.11 -25.46
C GLU A 258 22.35 -15.28 -24.26
N LEU A 259 21.48 -14.90 -23.32
CA LEU A 259 21.82 -14.01 -22.21
C LEU A 259 22.86 -14.66 -21.29
N LEU A 260 24.04 -14.06 -21.19
CA LEU A 260 25.17 -14.54 -20.41
C LEU A 260 25.21 -13.96 -19.00
N ASN A 261 24.91 -12.66 -18.88
CA ASN A 261 24.96 -11.91 -17.62
C ASN A 261 24.16 -10.60 -17.74
N LEU A 262 24.28 -9.72 -16.76
CA LEU A 262 23.55 -8.44 -16.68
C LEU A 262 24.45 -7.24 -17.00
N THR A 263 25.59 -7.46 -17.67
CA THR A 263 26.51 -6.39 -18.09
C THR A 263 25.73 -5.37 -18.91
N GLY A 264 25.93 -4.10 -18.61
CA GLY A 264 25.12 -3.00 -19.15
C GLY A 264 24.13 -2.44 -18.14
N MET A 265 23.93 -3.05 -16.96
CA MET A 265 23.11 -2.49 -15.87
C MET A 265 23.91 -2.00 -14.66
N ALA A 266 25.20 -1.71 -14.81
CA ALA A 266 26.09 -1.37 -13.70
C ALA A 266 25.67 -0.12 -12.90
N ALA A 267 24.84 0.75 -13.48
CA ALA A 267 24.28 1.93 -12.81
C ALA A 267 22.96 1.66 -12.06
N LEU A 268 22.38 0.46 -12.17
CA LEU A 268 21.09 0.12 -11.58
C LEU A 268 21.21 0.11 -10.06
N ASP A 269 20.52 1.04 -9.42
CA ASP A 269 20.52 1.25 -7.97
C ASP A 269 19.42 0.43 -7.28
N SER A 270 18.21 0.42 -7.86
CA SER A 270 17.05 -0.18 -7.21
C SER A 270 16.05 -0.82 -8.18
N VAL A 271 15.55 -1.98 -7.76
CA VAL A 271 14.44 -2.70 -8.39
C VAL A 271 13.54 -3.31 -7.32
N GLN A 272 12.21 -3.21 -7.44
CA GLN A 272 11.36 -3.88 -6.47
C GLN A 272 11.35 -5.41 -6.67
N SER A 273 11.19 -5.92 -7.90
CA SER A 273 11.24 -7.36 -8.20
C SER A 273 12.16 -7.67 -9.37
N LEU A 274 13.18 -8.51 -9.15
CA LEU A 274 14.08 -9.01 -10.18
C LEU A 274 13.80 -10.51 -10.39
N GLN A 275 13.39 -10.87 -11.61
CA GLN A 275 13.18 -12.28 -11.99
C GLN A 275 14.02 -12.64 -13.22
N ILE A 276 14.84 -13.67 -13.07
CA ILE A 276 15.73 -14.19 -14.11
C ILE A 276 15.36 -15.67 -14.30
N THR A 277 14.59 -15.95 -15.35
CA THR A 277 13.98 -17.26 -15.53
C THR A 277 14.21 -17.83 -16.92
N GLY A 278 14.67 -19.08 -17.00
CA GLY A 278 14.73 -19.81 -18.28
C GLY A 278 15.80 -19.30 -19.24
N ASN A 279 16.90 -18.73 -18.75
CA ASN A 279 18.00 -18.24 -19.58
C ASN A 279 19.15 -19.27 -19.56
N PRO A 280 19.19 -20.24 -20.50
CA PRO A 280 20.06 -21.41 -20.42
C PRO A 280 21.56 -21.10 -20.38
N LYS A 281 22.02 -19.96 -20.94
CA LYS A 281 23.43 -19.54 -20.91
C LYS A 281 23.77 -18.55 -19.79
N PHE A 282 22.81 -18.18 -18.96
CA PHE A 282 23.01 -17.20 -17.89
C PHE A 282 23.98 -17.76 -16.84
N ALA A 283 25.10 -17.07 -16.66
CA ALA A 283 26.23 -17.54 -15.87
C ALA A 283 26.38 -16.80 -14.52
N GLY A 284 25.75 -15.64 -14.35
CA GLY A 284 25.88 -14.86 -13.13
C GLY A 284 25.25 -13.46 -13.18
N LEU A 285 25.26 -12.80 -12.03
CA LEU A 285 24.72 -11.46 -11.75
C LEU A 285 25.68 -10.30 -12.08
N GLN A 286 26.81 -10.56 -12.75
CA GLN A 286 27.73 -9.53 -13.24
C GLN A 286 26.96 -8.42 -13.94
N GLY A 287 27.22 -7.16 -13.56
CA GLY A 287 26.48 -5.98 -13.99
C GLY A 287 25.53 -5.39 -12.93
N LEU A 288 25.37 -6.02 -11.77
CA LEU A 288 24.57 -5.47 -10.65
C LEU A 288 25.41 -4.91 -9.50
N GLU A 289 26.62 -4.45 -9.79
CA GLU A 289 27.60 -4.16 -8.74
C GLU A 289 27.26 -2.97 -7.84
N GLN A 290 26.42 -2.05 -8.32
CA GLN A 290 25.99 -0.86 -7.60
C GLN A 290 24.57 -0.99 -7.04
N MET A 291 23.90 -2.13 -7.22
CA MET A 291 22.51 -2.29 -6.79
C MET A 291 22.44 -2.21 -5.27
N ASN A 292 21.71 -1.22 -4.73
CA ASN A 292 21.54 -1.00 -3.30
C ASN A 292 20.29 -1.67 -2.73
N HIS A 293 19.27 -1.87 -3.57
CA HIS A 293 17.98 -2.39 -3.12
C HIS A 293 17.32 -3.32 -4.13
N VAL A 294 16.96 -4.52 -3.64
CA VAL A 294 16.00 -5.42 -4.29
C VAL A 294 14.96 -5.87 -3.27
N ALA A 295 13.66 -5.80 -3.57
CA ALA A 295 12.66 -6.28 -2.62
C ALA A 295 12.41 -7.79 -2.81
N GLN A 296 12.40 -8.29 -4.04
CA GLN A 296 12.23 -9.70 -4.35
C GLN A 296 13.24 -10.13 -5.41
N LEU A 297 13.92 -11.26 -5.16
CA LEU A 297 14.85 -11.88 -6.09
C LEU A 297 14.38 -13.29 -6.43
N GLU A 298 14.17 -13.56 -7.72
CA GLU A 298 13.87 -14.88 -8.24
C GLU A 298 14.86 -15.28 -9.34
N ILE A 299 15.52 -16.42 -9.15
CA ILE A 299 16.44 -16.99 -10.12
C ILE A 299 16.02 -18.43 -10.36
N SER A 300 15.52 -18.73 -11.55
CA SER A 300 14.98 -20.05 -11.84
C SER A 300 15.24 -20.57 -13.24
N GLU A 301 15.35 -21.87 -13.40
CA GLU A 301 15.48 -22.50 -14.73
C GLU A 301 16.69 -21.98 -15.56
N ASN A 302 17.79 -21.56 -14.90
CA ASN A 302 19.01 -21.11 -15.59
C ASN A 302 20.05 -22.24 -15.60
N GLU A 303 20.13 -22.97 -16.72
CA GLU A 303 20.91 -24.21 -16.81
C GLU A 303 22.41 -24.02 -16.61
N SER A 304 23.02 -22.98 -17.16
CA SER A 304 24.49 -22.75 -17.06
C SER A 304 24.93 -22.07 -15.76
N LEU A 305 23.99 -21.66 -14.91
CA LEU A 305 24.30 -20.92 -13.68
C LEU A 305 24.99 -21.83 -12.66
N GLN A 306 26.27 -21.58 -12.38
CA GLN A 306 27.05 -22.40 -11.44
C GLN A 306 27.24 -21.75 -10.07
N THR A 307 27.26 -20.41 -10.03
CA THR A 307 27.43 -19.60 -8.83
C THR A 307 26.80 -18.23 -9.05
N LEU A 308 26.50 -17.53 -7.97
CA LEU A 308 26.09 -16.12 -7.98
C LEU A 308 27.27 -15.19 -7.65
N ALA A 309 28.47 -15.75 -7.46
CA ALA A 309 29.65 -15.07 -6.96
C ALA A 309 30.33 -14.26 -8.07
N ASP A 310 29.71 -13.16 -8.44
CA ASP A 310 30.35 -12.12 -9.24
C ASP A 310 30.90 -11.02 -8.33
N SER A 311 31.75 -10.13 -8.85
CA SER A 311 32.57 -9.18 -8.09
C SER A 311 31.83 -8.17 -7.19
N ALA A 312 30.51 -8.26 -7.08
CA ALA A 312 29.72 -7.49 -6.14
C ALA A 312 28.65 -8.33 -5.44
N ALA A 313 28.65 -8.24 -4.12
CA ALA A 313 27.63 -8.85 -3.29
C ALA A 313 26.38 -7.96 -3.25
N LEU A 314 25.21 -8.55 -3.50
CA LEU A 314 23.94 -7.83 -3.44
C LEU A 314 23.64 -7.40 -1.99
N PRO A 315 23.54 -6.09 -1.71
CA PRO A 315 23.58 -5.57 -0.35
C PRO A 315 22.29 -5.77 0.44
N ASN A 316 21.10 -5.87 -0.20
CA ASN A 316 19.83 -6.04 0.53
C ASN A 316 18.71 -6.63 -0.35
N VAL A 317 18.28 -7.87 -0.06
CA VAL A 317 16.96 -8.40 -0.47
C VAL A 317 15.99 -8.30 0.70
N ILE A 318 15.07 -7.34 0.72
CA ILE A 318 14.23 -7.08 1.92
C ILE A 318 13.05 -8.07 2.03
N GLY A 319 12.50 -8.54 0.92
CA GLY A 319 11.30 -9.37 0.89
C GLY A 319 11.57 -10.86 0.75
N VAL A 320 11.58 -11.37 -0.48
CA VAL A 320 11.58 -12.82 -0.77
C VAL A 320 12.77 -13.19 -1.66
N LEU A 321 13.44 -14.29 -1.31
CA LEU A 321 14.47 -14.94 -2.11
C LEU A 321 13.96 -16.30 -2.61
N ASN A 322 13.88 -16.47 -3.92
CA ASN A 322 13.53 -17.73 -4.57
C ASN A 322 14.65 -18.16 -5.52
N ILE A 323 15.28 -19.30 -5.25
CA ILE A 323 16.29 -19.91 -6.14
C ILE A 323 15.82 -21.32 -6.44
N THR A 324 15.28 -21.54 -7.63
CA THR A 324 14.64 -22.82 -7.96
C THR A 324 15.05 -23.40 -9.30
N ARG A 325 15.20 -24.72 -9.40
CA ARG A 325 15.42 -25.41 -10.69
C ARG A 325 16.64 -24.88 -11.47
N ASN A 326 17.76 -24.59 -10.78
CA ASN A 326 19.04 -24.27 -11.42
C ASN A 326 19.98 -25.49 -11.30
N PRO A 327 19.97 -26.43 -12.27
CA PRO A 327 20.54 -27.76 -12.09
C PRO A 327 22.06 -27.78 -11.89
N ASN A 328 22.80 -26.81 -12.44
CA ASN A 328 24.26 -26.73 -12.30
C ASN A 328 24.74 -25.77 -11.19
N LEU A 329 23.81 -25.19 -10.40
CA LEU A 329 24.15 -24.25 -9.32
C LEU A 329 24.76 -25.01 -8.13
N THR A 330 26.03 -24.74 -7.84
CA THR A 330 26.78 -25.44 -6.79
C THR A 330 26.87 -24.68 -5.46
N SER A 331 26.68 -23.37 -5.46
CA SER A 331 26.81 -22.49 -4.29
C SER A 331 26.02 -21.19 -4.43
N LEU A 332 25.56 -20.64 -3.30
CA LEU A 332 24.86 -19.35 -3.21
C LEU A 332 25.78 -18.16 -2.90
N ARG A 333 27.10 -18.34 -2.95
CA ARG A 333 28.08 -17.26 -2.80
C ARG A 333 27.77 -16.14 -3.81
N GLY A 334 28.01 -14.89 -3.43
CA GLY A 334 27.49 -13.69 -4.10
C GLY A 334 26.30 -13.04 -3.38
N LEU A 335 25.65 -13.76 -2.47
CA LEU A 335 24.52 -13.27 -1.67
C LEU A 335 24.91 -12.86 -0.24
N GLU A 336 26.19 -12.72 0.09
CA GLU A 336 26.70 -12.60 1.48
C GLU A 336 26.17 -11.39 2.25
N ASN A 337 25.66 -10.38 1.55
CA ASN A 337 25.12 -9.16 2.17
C ASN A 337 23.59 -9.17 2.33
N LEU A 338 22.91 -10.25 1.93
CA LEU A 338 21.46 -10.34 1.83
C LEU A 338 20.75 -10.38 3.20
N HIS A 339 19.80 -9.46 3.42
CA HIS A 339 18.96 -9.35 4.63
C HIS A 339 17.47 -9.67 4.35
N VAL A 340 17.10 -10.94 4.30
CA VAL A 340 15.71 -11.37 3.99
C VAL A 340 14.79 -11.27 5.21
N GLN A 341 13.65 -10.59 5.07
CA GLN A 341 12.62 -10.48 6.12
C GLN A 341 11.42 -11.44 5.91
N ASN A 342 11.03 -11.74 4.67
CA ASN A 342 9.83 -12.56 4.42
C ASN A 342 10.17 -14.04 4.21
N GLY A 343 10.75 -14.42 3.06
CA GLY A 343 10.80 -15.83 2.66
C GLY A 343 12.10 -16.20 1.99
N VAL A 344 12.63 -17.38 2.32
CA VAL A 344 13.71 -18.03 1.60
C VAL A 344 13.20 -19.36 1.04
N THR A 345 13.27 -19.53 -0.28
CA THR A 345 12.89 -20.75 -0.99
C THR A 345 14.06 -21.21 -1.86
N ILE A 346 14.66 -22.35 -1.51
CA ILE A 346 15.76 -22.97 -2.25
C ILE A 346 15.32 -24.38 -2.66
N GLU A 347 14.85 -24.53 -3.89
CA GLU A 347 14.17 -25.76 -4.33
C GLU A 347 14.71 -26.33 -5.64
N ASP A 348 14.88 -27.65 -5.72
CA ASP A 348 15.24 -28.36 -6.96
C ASP A 348 16.55 -27.87 -7.62
N ASN A 349 17.58 -27.51 -6.82
CA ASN A 349 18.92 -27.19 -7.33
C ASN A 349 19.82 -28.42 -7.17
N GLU A 350 19.79 -29.31 -8.15
CA GLU A 350 20.30 -30.70 -8.05
C GLU A 350 21.78 -30.82 -7.64
N THR A 351 22.62 -29.86 -8.00
CA THR A 351 24.07 -29.87 -7.72
C THR A 351 24.48 -28.93 -6.57
N LEU A 352 23.52 -28.31 -5.88
CA LEU A 352 23.80 -27.37 -4.80
C LEU A 352 24.47 -28.07 -3.62
N LEU A 353 25.68 -27.63 -3.27
CA LEU A 353 26.51 -28.26 -2.24
C LEU A 353 26.39 -27.57 -0.88
N THR A 354 26.11 -26.27 -0.85
CA THR A 354 26.14 -25.41 0.34
C THR A 354 25.23 -24.18 0.20
N LEU A 355 24.77 -23.65 1.33
CA LEU A 355 23.98 -22.41 1.41
C LEU A 355 24.85 -21.18 1.78
N GLU A 356 26.18 -21.32 1.75
CA GLU A 356 27.10 -20.19 1.91
C GLU A 356 26.68 -19.04 0.97
N GLY A 357 26.51 -17.85 1.54
CA GLY A 357 25.78 -16.74 0.91
C GLY A 357 24.63 -16.25 1.79
N LEU A 358 23.95 -17.15 2.52
CA LEU A 358 22.80 -16.78 3.38
C LEU A 358 23.17 -16.37 4.81
N ALA A 359 24.46 -16.15 5.09
CA ALA A 359 25.00 -16.00 6.45
C ALA A 359 24.38 -14.86 7.29
N LYS A 360 23.74 -13.88 6.66
CA LYS A 360 23.07 -12.73 7.31
C LYS A 360 21.56 -12.90 7.46
N VAL A 361 20.98 -14.02 7.05
CA VAL A 361 19.54 -14.30 7.21
C VAL A 361 19.27 -14.69 8.67
N GLN A 362 18.57 -13.82 9.41
CA GLN A 362 18.33 -13.99 10.86
C GLN A 362 16.87 -14.26 11.23
N HIS A 363 15.93 -13.54 10.61
CA HIS A 363 14.51 -13.54 11.00
C HIS A 363 13.51 -13.64 9.83
N PRO A 364 13.71 -14.54 8.85
CA PRO A 364 12.73 -14.73 7.78
C PRO A 364 11.41 -15.26 8.37
N TYR A 365 10.28 -14.84 7.80
CA TYR A 365 8.98 -15.44 8.12
C TYR A 365 8.95 -16.94 7.80
N ASN A 366 9.42 -17.37 6.62
CA ASN A 366 9.49 -18.78 6.20
C ASN A 366 10.84 -19.15 5.56
N VAL A 367 11.28 -20.39 5.78
CA VAL A 367 12.43 -20.99 5.09
C VAL A 367 12.02 -22.36 4.55
N SER A 368 12.15 -22.56 3.24
CA SER A 368 11.90 -23.82 2.52
C SER A 368 13.15 -24.23 1.75
N ILE A 369 13.71 -25.40 2.07
CA ILE A 369 14.88 -25.98 1.40
C ILE A 369 14.50 -27.39 0.98
N LYS A 370 14.23 -27.58 -0.31
CA LYS A 370 13.70 -28.84 -0.83
C LYS A 370 14.40 -29.35 -2.07
N GLY A 371 14.54 -30.66 -2.21
CA GLY A 371 15.00 -31.24 -3.48
C GLY A 371 16.41 -30.80 -3.86
N ASN A 372 17.30 -30.61 -2.89
CA ASN A 372 18.72 -30.32 -3.13
C ASN A 372 19.55 -31.55 -2.71
N PRO A 373 19.54 -32.64 -3.49
CA PRO A 373 20.07 -33.95 -3.07
C PRO A 373 21.57 -33.96 -2.79
N GLN A 374 22.35 -32.99 -3.29
CA GLN A 374 23.79 -32.88 -3.03
C GLN A 374 24.16 -31.93 -1.88
N LEU A 375 23.18 -31.28 -1.24
CA LEU A 375 23.39 -30.34 -0.14
C LEU A 375 23.96 -31.06 1.09
N ARG A 376 25.22 -30.78 1.42
CA ARG A 376 25.97 -31.55 2.43
C ARG A 376 25.71 -31.10 3.86
N ASP A 377 25.50 -29.80 4.02
CA ASP A 377 25.28 -29.13 5.30
C ASP A 377 24.40 -27.89 5.10
N LEU A 378 24.02 -27.28 6.21
CA LEU A 378 23.27 -26.02 6.24
C LEU A 378 24.20 -24.83 6.51
N ALA A 379 25.49 -24.92 6.12
CA ALA A 379 26.40 -23.80 6.25
C ALA A 379 25.87 -22.61 5.46
N GLY A 380 25.80 -21.44 6.09
CA GLY A 380 25.08 -20.27 5.59
C GLY A 380 23.87 -19.91 6.47
N LEU A 381 23.34 -20.81 7.30
CA LEU A 381 22.20 -20.50 8.18
C LEU A 381 22.57 -20.30 9.65
N GLN A 382 23.86 -20.16 9.99
CA GLN A 382 24.32 -20.13 11.38
C GLN A 382 23.82 -18.93 12.19
N GLN A 383 23.29 -17.90 11.53
CA GLN A 383 22.68 -16.73 12.20
C GLN A 383 21.16 -16.78 12.20
N LEU A 384 20.52 -17.84 11.70
CA LEU A 384 19.06 -17.96 11.71
C LEU A 384 18.58 -18.13 13.16
N GLU A 385 17.92 -17.10 13.71
CA GLU A 385 17.47 -17.09 15.11
C GLU A 385 15.99 -17.44 15.24
N THR A 386 15.16 -16.97 14.31
CA THR A 386 13.70 -17.15 14.39
C THR A 386 13.09 -17.39 13.02
N VAL A 387 12.09 -18.28 12.95
CA VAL A 387 11.31 -18.54 11.75
C VAL A 387 9.87 -18.91 12.13
N THR A 388 8.88 -18.66 11.28
CA THR A 388 7.53 -19.20 11.52
C THR A 388 7.47 -20.65 11.04
N VAL A 389 7.85 -20.90 9.79
CA VAL A 389 7.86 -22.24 9.20
C VAL A 389 9.23 -22.56 8.63
N LEU A 390 9.84 -23.65 9.12
CA LEU A 390 11.04 -24.25 8.56
C LEU A 390 10.69 -25.59 7.90
N VAL A 391 10.99 -25.71 6.61
CA VAL A 391 10.82 -26.94 5.83
C VAL A 391 12.15 -27.39 5.25
N LEU A 392 12.57 -28.59 5.65
CA LEU A 392 13.69 -29.33 5.08
C LEU A 392 13.11 -30.63 4.51
N GLU A 393 13.23 -30.82 3.21
CA GLU A 393 12.62 -31.97 2.51
C GLU A 393 13.51 -32.46 1.37
N ASN A 394 13.75 -33.77 1.24
CA ASN A 394 14.46 -34.31 0.07
C ASN A 394 15.87 -33.68 -0.14
N ASN A 395 16.65 -33.54 0.93
CA ASN A 395 18.05 -33.09 0.89
C ASN A 395 19.00 -34.26 1.24
N ASP A 396 19.10 -35.23 0.33
CA ASP A 396 19.65 -36.58 0.59
C ASP A 396 21.09 -36.65 1.11
N ALA A 397 21.94 -35.66 0.83
CA ALA A 397 23.32 -35.63 1.29
C ALA A 397 23.48 -35.13 2.73
N LEU A 398 22.46 -34.51 3.32
CA LEU A 398 22.51 -33.90 4.65
C LEU A 398 22.63 -34.96 5.75
N THR A 399 23.60 -34.82 6.66
CA THR A 399 23.83 -35.80 7.75
C THR A 399 23.40 -35.33 9.14
N ASP A 400 23.36 -34.01 9.36
CA ASP A 400 22.89 -33.33 10.57
C ASP A 400 22.36 -31.93 10.21
N LEU A 401 21.90 -31.17 11.20
CA LEU A 401 21.33 -29.84 11.03
C LEU A 401 22.19 -28.74 11.67
N SER A 402 23.49 -28.97 11.85
CA SER A 402 24.40 -28.10 12.64
C SER A 402 24.42 -26.63 12.22
N GLY A 403 24.10 -26.33 10.96
CA GLY A 403 23.93 -24.96 10.47
C GLY A 403 22.77 -24.18 11.12
N LEU A 404 21.89 -24.83 11.90
CA LEU A 404 20.76 -24.21 12.60
C LEU A 404 21.02 -23.92 14.08
N SER A 405 22.26 -24.01 14.55
CA SER A 405 22.62 -23.94 15.98
C SER A 405 22.13 -22.70 16.74
N SER A 406 21.78 -21.62 16.03
CA SER A 406 21.29 -20.37 16.59
C SER A 406 19.76 -20.26 16.63
N LEU A 407 19.03 -21.23 16.07
CA LEU A 407 17.58 -21.19 15.95
C LEU A 407 16.93 -21.34 17.33
N ARG A 408 16.27 -20.28 17.80
CA ARG A 408 15.63 -20.20 19.13
C ARG A 408 14.12 -20.34 19.08
N ALA A 409 13.48 -19.99 17.96
CA ALA A 409 12.02 -20.02 17.83
C ALA A 409 11.57 -20.52 16.45
N ALA A 410 10.62 -21.45 16.45
CA ALA A 410 9.92 -21.93 15.26
C ALA A 410 8.45 -22.24 15.60
N ARG A 411 7.50 -21.94 14.70
CA ARG A 411 6.11 -22.41 14.87
C ARG A 411 5.88 -23.75 14.20
N GLN A 412 6.54 -24.06 13.10
CA GLN A 412 6.42 -25.35 12.43
C GLN A 412 7.78 -25.81 11.95
N LEU A 413 8.10 -27.06 12.22
CA LEU A 413 9.31 -27.73 11.76
C LEU A 413 8.93 -28.98 10.98
N ARG A 414 9.37 -29.04 9.72
CA ARG A 414 9.24 -30.22 8.86
C ARG A 414 10.62 -30.71 8.46
N VAL A 415 10.94 -31.94 8.82
CA VAL A 415 12.18 -32.62 8.45
C VAL A 415 11.78 -33.96 7.83
N ASN A 416 11.66 -33.97 6.51
CA ASN A 416 11.08 -35.10 5.80
C ASN A 416 11.99 -35.59 4.66
N ASP A 417 11.84 -36.86 4.28
CA ASP A 417 12.41 -37.41 3.04
C ASP A 417 13.95 -37.26 2.96
N HIS A 418 14.69 -37.42 4.06
CA HIS A 418 16.16 -37.38 4.02
C HIS A 418 16.77 -38.79 4.00
N LEU A 419 17.56 -39.09 2.97
CA LEU A 419 18.22 -40.39 2.86
C LEU A 419 19.36 -40.62 3.87
N ARG A 420 20.14 -39.59 4.23
CA ARG A 420 21.38 -39.73 5.05
C ARG A 420 21.38 -39.00 6.41
N LEU A 421 20.29 -38.30 6.75
CA LEU A 421 20.20 -37.58 8.03
C LEU A 421 20.19 -38.57 9.19
N LYS A 422 21.12 -38.44 10.15
CA LYS A 422 21.31 -39.43 11.23
C LYS A 422 20.72 -39.01 12.57
N ASN A 423 20.66 -37.71 12.82
CA ASN A 423 20.19 -37.06 14.04
C ASN A 423 19.70 -35.64 13.71
N LEU A 424 19.26 -34.89 14.73
CA LEU A 424 18.79 -33.52 14.60
C LEU A 424 19.73 -32.50 15.28
N HIS A 425 21.01 -32.85 15.43
CA HIS A 425 22.00 -31.93 16.00
C HIS A 425 22.04 -30.62 15.22
N GLY A 426 22.13 -29.50 15.94
CA GLY A 426 21.93 -28.14 15.43
C GLY A 426 20.61 -27.51 15.89
N LEU A 427 19.66 -28.27 16.42
CA LEU A 427 18.41 -27.74 16.98
C LEU A 427 18.44 -27.53 18.50
N GLU A 428 19.59 -27.63 19.15
CA GLU A 428 19.71 -27.63 20.61
C GLU A 428 19.24 -26.33 21.26
N SER A 429 19.31 -25.21 20.52
CA SER A 429 18.91 -23.88 20.97
C SER A 429 17.41 -23.59 20.80
N LEU A 430 16.64 -24.49 20.17
CA LEU A 430 15.24 -24.26 19.84
C LEU A 430 14.38 -24.35 21.11
N GLU A 431 13.99 -23.21 21.68
CA GLU A 431 13.26 -23.12 22.95
C GLU A 431 11.76 -22.88 22.75
N SER A 432 11.40 -21.94 21.87
CA SER A 432 10.02 -21.49 21.67
C SER A 432 9.36 -22.20 20.48
N PHE A 433 8.46 -23.15 20.79
CA PHE A 433 7.66 -23.89 19.80
C PHE A 433 6.16 -23.86 20.13
N GLN A 434 5.70 -22.73 20.69
CA GLN A 434 4.35 -22.59 21.22
C GLN A 434 3.31 -22.70 20.08
N THR A 435 2.38 -23.67 20.20
CA THR A 435 1.33 -24.03 19.21
C THR A 435 1.81 -24.72 17.94
N GLY A 436 3.05 -25.20 17.93
CA GLY A 436 3.65 -25.76 16.73
C GLY A 436 3.38 -27.23 16.46
N VAL A 437 3.54 -27.61 15.18
CA VAL A 437 3.47 -29.00 14.70
C VAL A 437 4.85 -29.46 14.25
N LEU A 438 5.32 -30.58 14.82
CA LEU A 438 6.57 -31.23 14.45
C LEU A 438 6.29 -32.39 13.48
N TYR A 439 6.88 -32.33 12.28
CA TYR A 439 6.80 -33.40 11.29
C TYR A 439 8.20 -33.99 11.06
N ILE A 440 8.33 -35.28 11.31
CA ILE A 440 9.54 -36.07 11.03
C ILE A 440 9.11 -37.32 10.27
N LEU A 441 9.16 -37.25 8.95
CA LEU A 441 8.57 -38.26 8.07
C LEU A 441 9.60 -38.82 7.08
N ARG A 442 9.64 -40.13 6.87
CA ARG A 442 10.42 -40.74 5.77
C ARG A 442 11.92 -40.38 5.78
N ASN A 443 12.56 -40.35 6.96
CA ASN A 443 14.02 -40.18 7.06
C ASN A 443 14.69 -41.54 7.27
N ASP A 444 15.24 -42.10 6.20
CA ASP A 444 15.69 -43.50 6.14
C ASP A 444 16.87 -43.82 7.06
N SER A 445 17.79 -42.87 7.24
CA SER A 445 19.00 -43.04 8.08
C SER A 445 18.86 -42.48 9.49
N LEU A 446 17.72 -41.90 9.86
CA LEU A 446 17.54 -41.21 11.13
C LEU A 446 17.47 -42.24 12.25
N THR A 447 18.39 -42.19 13.21
CA THR A 447 18.47 -43.20 14.30
C THR A 447 18.03 -42.65 15.65
N THR A 448 18.13 -41.33 15.83
CA THR A 448 17.84 -40.63 17.08
C THR A 448 17.27 -39.23 16.80
N LEU A 449 16.45 -38.72 17.71
CA LEU A 449 15.96 -37.33 17.72
C LEU A 449 16.83 -36.39 18.56
N GLU A 450 18.02 -36.86 18.98
CA GLU A 450 19.01 -36.03 19.67
C GLU A 450 19.26 -34.73 18.88
N GLY A 451 19.30 -33.61 19.61
CA GLY A 451 19.24 -32.26 19.06
C GLY A 451 18.00 -31.48 19.49
N LEU A 452 16.86 -32.13 19.73
CA LEU A 452 15.62 -31.47 20.20
C LEU A 452 15.63 -31.10 21.71
N GLY A 453 16.77 -30.76 22.32
CA GLY A 453 16.92 -30.73 23.79
C GLY A 453 16.13 -29.64 24.53
N ALA A 454 15.99 -28.43 23.96
CA ALA A 454 15.46 -27.26 24.66
C ALA A 454 13.99 -26.92 24.36
N MET A 455 13.35 -27.66 23.45
CA MET A 455 12.06 -27.27 22.87
C MET A 455 10.90 -27.45 23.86
N LEU A 456 10.13 -26.39 24.09
CA LEU A 456 8.94 -26.39 24.95
C LEU A 456 7.67 -26.04 24.15
N GLY A 457 6.57 -26.73 24.43
CA GLY A 457 5.22 -26.31 24.00
C GLY A 457 4.65 -26.92 22.70
N THR A 458 5.18 -28.03 22.19
CA THR A 458 4.61 -28.75 21.04
C THR A 458 3.22 -29.31 21.34
N GLN A 459 2.25 -29.03 20.47
CA GLN A 459 0.85 -29.49 20.62
C GLN A 459 0.52 -30.70 19.74
N SER A 460 1.30 -30.95 18.68
CA SER A 460 1.10 -32.08 17.78
C SER A 460 2.44 -32.59 17.24
N ILE A 461 2.62 -33.91 17.31
CA ILE A 461 3.83 -34.61 16.86
C ILE A 461 3.44 -35.68 15.85
N LEU A 462 4.06 -35.63 14.68
CA LEU A 462 3.96 -36.63 13.62
C LEU A 462 5.36 -37.20 13.37
N ILE A 463 5.62 -38.41 13.83
CA ILE A 463 6.88 -39.13 13.58
C ILE A 463 6.51 -40.47 12.93
N LYS A 464 6.73 -40.57 11.63
CA LYS A 464 6.26 -41.72 10.85
C LYS A 464 7.23 -42.12 9.75
N ASP A 465 7.25 -43.41 9.42
CA ASP A 465 8.00 -43.99 8.30
C ASP A 465 9.52 -43.71 8.43
N ASN A 466 10.09 -43.72 9.64
CA ASN A 466 11.53 -43.59 9.86
C ASN A 466 12.12 -44.96 10.29
N PRO A 467 12.51 -45.82 9.35
CA PRO A 467 12.73 -47.26 9.60
C PRO A 467 13.90 -47.58 10.55
N LEU A 468 14.87 -46.67 10.72
CA LEU A 468 16.01 -46.84 11.63
C LEU A 468 15.89 -46.07 12.96
N LEU A 469 14.79 -45.33 13.15
CA LEU A 469 14.63 -44.43 14.29
C LEU A 469 14.21 -45.19 15.55
N SER A 470 15.15 -45.42 16.46
CA SER A 470 14.89 -46.07 17.76
C SER A 470 15.03 -45.13 18.96
N GLY A 471 15.77 -44.03 18.82
CA GLY A 471 16.05 -43.08 19.92
C GLY A 471 15.12 -41.86 19.91
N CYS A 472 13.92 -41.96 20.50
CA CYS A 472 12.96 -40.85 20.54
C CYS A 472 12.70 -40.26 21.93
N SER A 473 13.39 -40.76 22.95
CA SER A 473 13.26 -40.32 24.34
C SER A 473 13.96 -38.98 24.58
N THR A 474 13.62 -37.95 23.81
CA THR A 474 14.07 -36.58 24.00
C THR A 474 13.10 -35.81 24.88
N LEU A 475 13.57 -34.73 25.52
CA LEU A 475 12.76 -33.91 26.42
C LEU A 475 11.39 -33.53 25.81
N PRO A 476 11.29 -32.97 24.58
CA PRO A 476 10.02 -32.49 24.07
C PRO A 476 9.08 -33.62 23.68
N VAL A 477 9.61 -34.74 23.17
CA VAL A 477 8.81 -35.90 22.78
C VAL A 477 8.27 -36.59 24.03
N CYS A 478 9.12 -36.89 25.01
CA CYS A 478 8.67 -37.44 26.29
C CYS A 478 7.61 -36.56 26.95
N ASN A 479 7.79 -35.24 26.94
CA ASN A 479 6.82 -34.29 27.46
C ASN A 479 5.49 -34.36 26.71
N ALA A 480 5.48 -34.31 25.38
CA ALA A 480 4.26 -34.36 24.60
C ALA A 480 3.48 -35.67 24.81
N LEU A 481 4.17 -36.80 24.93
CA LEU A 481 3.56 -38.10 25.22
C LEU A 481 2.94 -38.15 26.62
N ALA A 482 3.64 -37.67 27.64
CA ALA A 482 3.15 -37.64 29.02
C ALA A 482 1.89 -36.77 29.19
N LEU A 483 1.67 -35.82 28.28
CA LEU A 483 0.53 -34.90 28.30
C LEU A 483 -0.63 -35.30 27.37
N ASN A 484 -0.61 -36.51 26.81
CA ASN A 484 -1.64 -37.00 25.88
C ASN A 484 -1.84 -36.10 24.65
N ALA A 485 -0.76 -35.56 24.06
CA ALA A 485 -0.82 -34.71 22.87
C ALA A 485 -1.19 -35.44 21.54
N PHE A 486 -1.96 -36.53 21.61
CA PHE A 486 -2.35 -37.41 20.46
C PHE A 486 -1.26 -37.54 19.38
N PRO A 487 -0.07 -38.07 19.72
CA PRO A 487 1.02 -38.25 18.77
C PRO A 487 0.62 -39.27 17.69
N THR A 488 1.07 -39.07 16.45
CA THR A 488 1.06 -40.14 15.44
C THR A 488 2.47 -40.71 15.36
N LEU A 489 2.60 -41.96 15.83
CA LEU A 489 3.84 -42.75 15.81
C LEU A 489 3.53 -44.05 15.08
N GLU A 490 4.10 -44.24 13.89
CA GLU A 490 3.90 -45.46 13.12
C GLU A 490 5.05 -45.70 12.14
N ASN A 491 5.33 -46.97 11.85
CA ASN A 491 6.40 -47.41 10.94
C ASN A 491 7.80 -46.86 11.30
N ASN A 492 8.12 -46.78 12.59
CA ASN A 492 9.47 -46.48 13.10
C ASN A 492 10.12 -47.74 13.70
N GLN A 493 11.44 -47.69 13.98
CA GLN A 493 12.11 -48.79 14.67
C GLN A 493 11.61 -48.93 16.13
N THR A 494 11.68 -50.14 16.67
CA THR A 494 11.40 -50.40 18.10
C THR A 494 12.20 -49.44 19.00
N GLY A 495 11.51 -48.82 19.95
CA GLY A 495 12.02 -47.71 20.76
C GLY A 495 11.38 -46.37 20.41
N CYS A 496 10.82 -46.23 19.19
CA CYS A 496 10.10 -45.04 18.74
C CYS A 496 8.77 -45.35 18.02
N ASN A 497 8.32 -46.60 17.99
CA ASN A 497 7.15 -46.97 17.17
C ASN A 497 5.82 -46.76 17.90
N THR A 498 5.82 -46.71 19.23
CA THR A 498 4.60 -46.50 20.03
C THR A 498 4.86 -45.56 21.21
N PRO A 499 3.82 -44.87 21.74
CA PRO A 499 3.97 -44.05 22.93
C PRO A 499 4.55 -44.80 24.13
N ALA A 500 4.16 -46.07 24.31
CA ALA A 500 4.61 -46.91 25.42
C ALA A 500 6.11 -47.23 25.38
N GLU A 501 6.65 -47.52 24.19
CA GLU A 501 8.10 -47.77 23.99
C GLU A 501 8.94 -46.55 24.39
N ILE A 502 8.52 -45.36 23.95
CA ILE A 502 9.24 -44.12 24.24
C ILE A 502 9.15 -43.79 25.73
N LEU A 503 7.94 -43.85 26.31
CA LEU A 503 7.74 -43.57 27.74
C LEU A 503 8.55 -44.50 28.65
N ALA A 504 8.79 -45.75 28.25
CA ALA A 504 9.60 -46.70 29.02
C ALA A 504 11.10 -46.33 29.09
N THR A 505 11.58 -45.45 28.21
CA THR A 505 12.98 -45.01 28.12
C THR A 505 13.17 -43.52 28.49
N CYS A 506 12.09 -42.80 28.78
CA CYS A 506 12.13 -41.43 29.29
C CYS A 506 12.71 -41.40 30.72
N ASN A 507 14.02 -41.17 30.85
CA ASN A 507 14.75 -41.13 32.12
C ASN A 507 14.74 -39.76 32.81
N PHE A 508 13.74 -38.94 32.54
CA PHE A 508 13.68 -37.59 33.09
C PHE A 508 12.57 -37.42 34.12
N SER A 509 12.94 -36.88 35.27
CA SER A 509 12.02 -36.56 36.35
C SER A 509 11.38 -35.19 36.12
N PHE A 510 10.23 -35.14 35.46
CA PHE A 510 9.45 -33.91 35.34
C PHE A 510 8.08 -34.04 35.95
N ASN A 511 7.69 -32.98 36.64
CA ASN A 511 6.39 -32.86 37.26
C ASN A 511 5.58 -31.88 36.41
N SER A 512 4.31 -32.21 36.13
CA SER A 512 3.41 -31.31 35.42
C SER A 512 2.28 -30.92 36.34
N LEU A 513 1.96 -29.64 36.34
CA LEU A 513 0.86 -29.03 37.06
C LEU A 513 -0.19 -28.56 36.06
N GLY A 514 -1.45 -28.84 36.33
CA GLY A 514 -2.57 -28.33 35.55
C GLY A 514 -3.81 -28.10 36.40
N GLY A 515 -4.56 -27.07 36.01
CA GLY A 515 -5.81 -26.70 36.64
C GLY A 515 -6.59 -25.71 35.78
N GLN A 516 -7.64 -25.17 36.36
CA GLN A 516 -8.56 -24.23 35.73
C GLN A 516 -8.66 -22.98 36.59
N VAL A 517 -8.91 -21.85 35.95
CA VAL A 517 -9.27 -20.62 36.64
C VAL A 517 -10.63 -20.17 36.13
N PHE A 518 -11.58 -20.01 37.05
CA PHE A 518 -12.95 -19.65 36.73
C PHE A 518 -13.50 -18.68 37.77
N LEU A 519 -14.48 -17.88 37.38
CA LEU A 519 -15.29 -17.11 38.32
C LEU A 519 -16.28 -18.06 38.97
N ASP A 520 -16.35 -17.99 40.30
CA ASP A 520 -17.23 -18.76 41.17
C ASP A 520 -18.01 -17.80 42.08
N PRO A 521 -19.13 -17.25 41.59
CA PRO A 521 -19.90 -16.24 42.31
C PRO A 521 -20.64 -16.79 43.53
N GLU A 522 -20.96 -18.08 43.54
CA GLU A 522 -21.56 -18.80 44.67
C GLU A 522 -20.55 -19.20 45.75
N CYS A 523 -19.25 -19.16 45.43
CA CYS A 523 -18.15 -19.53 46.32
C CYS A 523 -18.23 -20.96 46.86
N ASP A 524 -18.69 -21.90 46.04
CA ASP A 524 -18.75 -23.31 46.43
C ASP A 524 -17.47 -24.09 46.08
N GLY A 525 -16.55 -23.48 45.33
CA GLY A 525 -15.25 -24.00 44.92
C GLY A 525 -15.33 -25.06 43.81
N VAL A 526 -16.50 -25.26 43.19
CA VAL A 526 -16.74 -26.33 42.22
C VAL A 526 -17.27 -25.74 40.92
N ALA A 527 -16.51 -25.93 39.83
CA ALA A 527 -16.89 -25.46 38.51
C ALA A 527 -18.28 -25.97 38.07
N GLY A 528 -19.30 -25.11 38.18
CA GLY A 528 -20.69 -25.35 37.83
C GLY A 528 -21.04 -24.93 36.40
N ILE A 529 -22.31 -25.13 36.01
CA ILE A 529 -22.82 -24.71 34.69
C ILE A 529 -22.99 -23.19 34.56
N GLN A 530 -23.00 -22.46 35.68
CA GLN A 530 -23.11 -21.00 35.72
C GLN A 530 -21.73 -20.32 35.81
N ASP A 531 -20.68 -21.09 36.10
CA ASP A 531 -19.33 -20.58 36.25
C ASP A 531 -18.71 -20.25 34.91
N ARG A 532 -17.89 -19.20 34.93
CA ARG A 532 -17.22 -18.71 33.75
C ARG A 532 -15.72 -18.92 33.86
N PHE A 533 -15.20 -19.81 33.03
CA PHE A 533 -13.76 -19.97 32.83
C PHE A 533 -13.11 -18.68 32.33
N LEU A 534 -12.00 -18.31 32.95
CA LEU A 534 -11.30 -17.05 32.72
C LEU A 534 -10.12 -17.27 31.76
N PRO A 535 -10.22 -16.84 30.49
CA PRO A 535 -9.13 -16.98 29.55
C PRO A 535 -8.01 -15.96 29.79
N TYR A 536 -6.76 -16.36 29.51
CA TYR A 536 -5.57 -15.51 29.62
C TYR A 536 -5.32 -14.93 31.02
N GLN A 537 -5.87 -15.57 32.05
CA GLN A 537 -5.67 -15.22 33.44
C GLN A 537 -4.25 -15.56 33.85
N MET A 538 -3.54 -14.58 34.43
CA MET A 538 -2.19 -14.76 34.93
C MET A 538 -2.20 -15.49 36.27
N LEU A 539 -1.32 -16.47 36.42
CA LEU A 539 -0.95 -17.06 37.69
C LEU A 539 0.45 -16.58 38.04
N ARG A 540 0.69 -16.28 39.33
CA ARG A 540 1.98 -15.84 39.84
C ARG A 540 2.45 -16.68 41.00
N THR A 541 3.76 -16.77 41.18
CA THR A 541 4.32 -17.21 42.45
C THR A 541 3.95 -16.21 43.55
N THR A 542 3.99 -16.63 44.81
CA THR A 542 3.67 -15.74 45.95
C THR A 542 4.62 -14.55 46.09
N ASP A 543 5.82 -14.59 45.49
CA ASP A 543 6.73 -13.45 45.37
C ASP A 543 6.48 -12.56 44.13
N GLY A 544 5.38 -12.79 43.40
CA GLY A 544 4.88 -11.92 42.34
C GLY A 544 5.44 -12.19 40.93
N ARG A 545 6.25 -13.23 40.74
CA ARG A 545 6.78 -13.57 39.41
C ARG A 545 5.72 -14.29 38.58
N PRO A 546 5.67 -14.05 37.25
CA PRO A 546 4.81 -14.82 36.35
C PRO A 546 5.04 -16.32 36.52
N PHE A 547 3.96 -17.08 36.62
CA PHE A 547 4.00 -18.52 36.86
C PHE A 547 3.39 -19.31 35.69
N ALA A 548 2.16 -19.01 35.31
CA ALA A 548 1.47 -19.60 34.16
C ALA A 548 0.37 -18.65 33.67
N PHE A 549 -0.26 -18.96 32.53
CA PHE A 549 -1.46 -18.28 32.08
C PHE A 549 -2.50 -19.31 31.64
N THR A 550 -3.78 -18.97 31.71
CA THR A 550 -4.84 -19.83 31.18
C THR A 550 -5.01 -19.65 29.67
N ASP A 551 -5.43 -20.71 28.98
CA ASP A 551 -5.82 -20.72 27.58
C ASP A 551 -7.21 -20.10 27.36
N ALA A 552 -7.71 -20.14 26.13
CA ALA A 552 -9.04 -19.62 25.79
C ALA A 552 -10.22 -20.28 26.53
N ASN A 553 -10.00 -21.44 27.16
CA ASN A 553 -10.98 -22.19 27.93
C ASN A 553 -10.73 -22.11 29.45
N GLY A 554 -9.87 -21.19 29.90
CA GLY A 554 -9.54 -21.00 31.31
C GLY A 554 -8.68 -22.12 31.92
N ARG A 555 -8.05 -22.97 31.11
CA ARG A 555 -7.16 -24.04 31.59
C ARG A 555 -5.73 -23.57 31.56
N TYR A 556 -4.95 -23.90 32.58
CA TYR A 556 -3.51 -23.65 32.56
C TYR A 556 -2.74 -24.95 32.78
N GLN A 557 -1.51 -24.94 32.27
CA GLN A 557 -0.58 -26.02 32.49
C GLN A 557 0.83 -25.47 32.63
N ARG A 558 1.61 -26.03 33.55
CA ARG A 558 3.01 -25.66 33.74
C ARG A 558 3.85 -26.89 34.05
N PHE A 559 5.00 -26.99 33.39
CA PHE A 559 6.05 -27.93 33.78
C PHE A 559 6.86 -27.40 34.96
N LEU A 560 7.25 -28.33 35.83
CA LEU A 560 8.01 -28.08 37.03
C LEU A 560 9.28 -28.94 36.98
N THR A 561 10.43 -28.29 36.99
CA THR A 561 11.74 -28.93 36.92
C THR A 561 12.41 -28.96 38.28
N GLY A 562 13.08 -30.08 38.59
CA GLY A 562 13.85 -30.25 39.82
C GLY A 562 12.99 -30.56 41.05
N SER A 563 13.64 -31.00 42.12
CA SER A 563 13.01 -31.22 43.43
C SER A 563 12.85 -29.88 44.17
N GLN A 564 11.70 -29.23 44.00
CA GLN A 564 11.41 -27.92 44.59
C GLN A 564 9.96 -27.80 45.09
N GLN A 565 9.73 -26.90 46.04
CA GLN A 565 8.41 -26.46 46.46
C GLN A 565 7.97 -25.23 45.65
N PHE A 566 6.78 -25.28 45.07
CA PHE A 566 6.17 -24.18 44.34
C PHE A 566 4.92 -23.69 45.07
N ASN A 567 4.89 -22.40 45.37
CA ASN A 567 3.71 -21.72 45.92
C ASN A 567 3.25 -20.66 44.92
N PHE A 568 2.03 -20.78 44.44
CA PHE A 568 1.48 -19.94 43.38
C PHE A 568 0.00 -19.64 43.61
N ARG A 569 -0.50 -18.60 42.95
CA ARG A 569 -1.89 -18.15 43.02
C ARG A 569 -2.35 -17.61 41.67
N ALA A 570 -3.65 -17.60 41.41
CA ALA A 570 -4.21 -16.78 40.34
C ALA A 570 -4.15 -15.29 40.73
N ASP A 571 -3.92 -14.41 39.77
CA ASP A 571 -4.07 -12.96 40.01
C ASP A 571 -5.52 -12.66 40.36
N ALA A 572 -5.73 -11.84 41.39
CA ALA A 572 -7.07 -11.36 41.76
C ALA A 572 -7.64 -10.48 40.64
N MET A 573 -8.96 -10.50 40.51
CA MET A 573 -9.68 -9.55 39.66
C MET A 573 -10.29 -8.45 40.55
N PRO A 574 -10.58 -7.25 40.02
CA PRO A 574 -11.23 -6.21 40.81
C PRO A 574 -12.54 -6.73 41.45
N GLY A 575 -12.57 -6.78 42.79
CA GLY A 575 -13.70 -7.29 43.58
C GLY A 575 -13.79 -8.81 43.69
N PHE A 576 -12.81 -9.57 43.18
CA PHE A 576 -12.76 -11.03 43.27
C PHE A 576 -11.39 -11.52 43.74
N SER A 577 -11.39 -12.35 44.77
CA SER A 577 -10.20 -13.02 45.27
C SER A 577 -10.20 -14.52 44.92
N PRO A 578 -9.04 -15.09 44.54
CA PRO A 578 -8.94 -16.51 44.24
C PRO A 578 -9.14 -17.35 45.50
N GLN A 579 -9.87 -18.46 45.38
CA GLN A 579 -10.05 -19.50 46.38
C GLN A 579 -9.59 -20.85 45.78
N PRO A 580 -8.61 -21.54 46.39
CA PRO A 580 -7.81 -21.07 47.54
C PRO A 580 -6.93 -19.86 47.17
N ASP A 581 -6.55 -19.04 48.17
CA ASP A 581 -5.67 -17.87 47.94
C ASP A 581 -4.32 -18.23 47.31
N SER A 582 -3.84 -19.46 47.55
CA SER A 582 -2.65 -20.02 46.92
C SER A 582 -2.65 -21.55 47.02
N ILE A 583 -1.95 -22.19 46.09
CA ILE A 583 -1.69 -23.63 46.06
C ILE A 583 -0.20 -23.85 46.28
N SER A 584 0.12 -24.87 47.09
CA SER A 584 1.49 -25.29 47.39
C SER A 584 1.70 -26.73 46.95
N ILE A 585 2.66 -26.96 46.05
CA ILE A 585 3.02 -28.30 45.58
C ILE A 585 4.51 -28.54 45.80
N SER A 586 4.86 -29.79 46.13
CA SER A 586 6.25 -30.22 46.25
C SER A 586 6.52 -31.29 45.21
N THR A 587 7.57 -31.06 44.44
CA THR A 587 8.05 -31.95 43.39
C THR A 587 9.24 -32.75 43.90
N ASN A 588 9.38 -33.99 43.42
CA ASN A 588 10.53 -34.84 43.70
C ASN A 588 11.05 -35.45 42.38
N ASP A 589 12.07 -36.31 42.48
CA ASP A 589 12.69 -36.96 41.31
C ASP A 589 11.82 -38.07 40.68
N THR A 590 10.56 -38.24 41.09
CA THR A 590 9.60 -39.13 40.41
C THR A 590 8.57 -38.30 39.63
N LEU A 591 8.25 -38.74 38.41
CA LEU A 591 7.24 -38.09 37.58
C LEU A 591 5.87 -38.13 38.29
N LYS A 592 5.30 -36.95 38.54
CA LYS A 592 3.97 -36.79 39.13
C LYS A 592 3.16 -35.75 38.38
N LEU A 593 1.91 -36.11 38.09
CA LEU A 593 0.91 -35.21 37.53
C LEU A 593 0.12 -34.59 38.68
N PHE A 594 0.17 -33.26 38.80
CA PHE A 594 -0.64 -32.46 39.72
C PHE A 594 -1.82 -31.88 38.95
N SER A 595 -2.90 -32.65 38.82
CA SER A 595 -4.15 -32.21 38.20
C SER A 595 -5.11 -31.60 39.22
N GLY A 596 -6.12 -30.85 38.74
CA GLY A 596 -7.20 -30.29 39.58
C GLY A 596 -6.71 -29.20 40.55
N GLN A 597 -5.66 -28.48 40.16
CA GLN A 597 -5.14 -27.36 40.95
C GLN A 597 -5.90 -26.09 40.58
N ASP A 598 -7.20 -26.09 40.84
CA ASP A 598 -8.10 -25.07 40.31
C ASP A 598 -8.13 -23.83 41.22
N PHE A 599 -8.38 -22.66 40.62
CA PHE A 599 -8.66 -21.41 41.33
C PHE A 599 -10.05 -20.92 40.97
N ALA A 600 -10.93 -20.90 41.97
CA ALA A 600 -12.25 -20.32 41.90
C ALA A 600 -12.17 -18.85 42.36
N LEU A 601 -12.42 -17.88 41.48
CA LEU A 601 -12.42 -16.46 41.87
C LEU A 601 -13.78 -16.11 42.48
N CYS A 602 -13.75 -15.83 43.78
CA CYS A 602 -14.88 -15.52 44.62
C CYS A 602 -15.06 -14.01 44.80
N PRO A 603 -16.29 -13.47 44.77
CA PRO A 603 -16.51 -12.04 45.01
C PRO A 603 -16.18 -11.67 46.47
N ASP A 604 -15.36 -10.64 46.67
CA ASP A 604 -14.97 -10.13 47.99
C ASP A 604 -16.18 -9.54 48.75
N SER A 605 -17.16 -9.03 48.00
CA SER A 605 -18.46 -8.55 48.45
C SER A 605 -19.43 -8.53 47.27
N LEU A 606 -20.74 -8.41 47.52
CA LEU A 606 -21.69 -8.16 46.45
C LEU A 606 -21.53 -6.72 45.93
N PHE A 607 -21.28 -6.58 44.63
CA PHE A 607 -21.13 -5.29 43.98
C PHE A 607 -21.75 -5.29 42.58
N ASN A 608 -22.01 -4.08 42.08
CA ASN A 608 -22.48 -3.84 40.72
C ASN A 608 -21.40 -3.16 39.88
N ASN A 609 -21.18 -3.64 38.66
CA ASN A 609 -20.24 -3.08 37.70
C ASN A 609 -20.77 -3.31 36.27
N TRP A 610 -21.12 -2.23 35.58
CA TRP A 610 -21.71 -2.28 34.24
C TRP A 610 -20.90 -1.51 33.24
N ARG A 611 -20.44 -2.21 32.21
CA ARG A 611 -19.65 -1.62 31.15
C ARG A 611 -20.43 -1.47 29.85
N VAL A 612 -20.16 -0.40 29.12
CA VAL A 612 -20.63 -0.19 27.75
C VAL A 612 -19.52 0.31 26.83
N SER A 613 -19.66 0.06 25.54
CA SER A 613 -18.85 0.68 24.49
C SER A 613 -19.63 0.75 23.19
N ILE A 614 -19.20 1.59 22.26
CA ILE A 614 -19.78 1.75 20.94
C ILE A 614 -18.66 1.78 19.89
N SER A 615 -18.87 1.10 18.77
CA SER A 615 -17.93 1.06 17.64
C SER A 615 -18.66 1.33 16.32
N PRO A 616 -18.05 2.09 15.40
CA PRO A 616 -18.65 2.34 14.10
C PRO A 616 -18.28 1.24 13.08
N ILE A 617 -19.18 0.93 12.15
CA ILE A 617 -18.90 0.13 10.96
C ILE A 617 -19.02 1.04 9.74
N GLY A 618 -17.97 1.84 9.54
CA GLY A 618 -17.87 2.86 8.49
C GLY A 618 -17.84 4.28 9.02
N LEU A 619 -17.59 5.23 8.12
CA LEU A 619 -17.67 6.65 8.41
C LEU A 619 -19.06 7.18 8.01
N PRO A 620 -19.63 8.13 8.78
CA PRO A 620 -20.91 8.74 8.44
C PRO A 620 -20.82 9.50 7.12
N ARG A 621 -21.77 9.26 6.21
CA ARG A 621 -21.87 9.94 4.91
C ARG A 621 -23.28 10.46 4.66
N PRO A 622 -23.47 11.70 4.14
CA PRO A 622 -24.80 12.22 3.84
C PRO A 622 -25.57 11.31 2.87
N GLY A 623 -26.85 11.03 3.17
CA GLY A 623 -27.74 10.21 2.34
C GLY A 623 -27.59 8.70 2.51
N PHE A 624 -26.57 8.22 3.21
CA PHE A 624 -26.31 6.79 3.44
C PHE A 624 -26.60 6.36 4.88
N GLU A 625 -26.84 5.05 5.06
CA GLU A 625 -26.90 4.45 6.40
C GLU A 625 -25.48 4.29 6.97
N ASN A 626 -25.29 4.80 8.17
CA ASN A 626 -24.16 4.48 9.04
C ASN A 626 -24.57 3.43 10.07
N ARG A 627 -23.65 2.55 10.43
CA ARG A 627 -23.90 1.42 11.34
C ARG A 627 -23.05 1.52 12.59
N TYR A 628 -23.67 1.28 13.74
CA TYR A 628 -23.01 1.24 15.04
C TYR A 628 -23.24 -0.11 15.71
N VAL A 629 -22.20 -0.62 16.35
CA VAL A 629 -22.29 -1.77 17.24
C VAL A 629 -22.09 -1.27 18.67
N ILE A 630 -23.15 -1.39 19.46
CA ILE A 630 -23.10 -1.13 20.90
C ILE A 630 -22.82 -2.45 21.59
N GLN A 631 -21.83 -2.47 22.46
CA GLN A 631 -21.45 -3.62 23.26
C GLN A 631 -21.63 -3.29 24.73
N TYR A 632 -22.24 -4.19 25.49
CA TYR A 632 -22.46 -4.00 26.92
C TYR A 632 -22.24 -5.29 27.68
N GLN A 633 -21.92 -5.16 28.97
CA GLN A 633 -21.58 -6.26 29.84
C GLN A 633 -21.97 -5.97 31.28
N ASN A 634 -22.63 -6.94 31.93
CA ASN A 634 -22.73 -6.98 33.39
C ASN A 634 -21.46 -7.65 33.94
N ARG A 635 -20.60 -6.91 34.63
CA ARG A 635 -19.38 -7.39 35.35
C ARG A 635 -19.57 -7.40 36.86
N SER A 636 -20.82 -7.36 37.31
CA SER A 636 -21.19 -7.40 38.72
C SER A 636 -20.93 -8.78 39.33
N ALA A 637 -20.81 -8.83 40.65
CA ALA A 637 -20.80 -10.07 41.43
C ALA A 637 -22.20 -10.69 41.62
N GLN A 638 -23.24 -10.09 41.02
CA GLN A 638 -24.62 -10.59 41.06
C GLN A 638 -25.38 -10.27 39.76
N PRO A 639 -26.41 -11.06 39.38
CA PRO A 639 -27.26 -10.73 38.25
C PRO A 639 -27.93 -9.37 38.48
N GLY A 640 -28.10 -8.61 37.41
CA GLY A 640 -28.58 -7.23 37.52
C GLY A 640 -29.45 -6.81 36.35
N SER A 641 -30.17 -5.71 36.53
CA SER A 641 -30.93 -5.05 35.46
C SER A 641 -30.38 -3.64 35.26
N ALA A 642 -30.42 -3.13 34.03
CA ALA A 642 -29.91 -1.82 33.68
C ALA A 642 -30.68 -1.19 32.52
N ALA A 643 -30.69 0.14 32.44
CA ALA A 643 -31.18 0.88 31.28
C ALA A 643 -30.01 1.30 30.39
N LEU A 644 -29.98 0.81 29.16
CA LEU A 644 -29.00 1.23 28.14
C LEU A 644 -29.62 2.34 27.30
N ARG A 645 -28.89 3.45 27.10
CA ARG A 645 -29.32 4.62 26.33
C ARG A 645 -28.29 4.96 25.27
N LEU A 646 -28.77 5.28 24.07
CA LEU A 646 -27.98 5.89 22.99
C LEU A 646 -28.57 7.28 22.71
N ASP A 647 -27.72 8.30 22.82
CA ASP A 647 -28.01 9.70 22.54
C ASP A 647 -27.09 10.19 21.42
N PHE A 648 -27.57 11.06 20.52
CA PHE A 648 -26.71 11.79 19.58
C PHE A 648 -26.59 13.25 20.05
N LEU A 649 -25.37 13.67 20.41
CA LEU A 649 -25.09 14.88 21.20
C LEU A 649 -24.75 16.15 20.37
N ASP A 650 -24.63 16.06 19.05
CA ASP A 650 -23.84 16.98 18.23
C ASP A 650 -24.61 17.95 17.30
N ASP A 651 -23.84 18.87 16.69
CA ASP A 651 -24.16 19.98 15.75
C ASP A 651 -24.91 19.61 14.46
N VAL A 652 -25.06 18.33 14.15
CA VAL A 652 -25.94 17.86 13.06
C VAL A 652 -27.37 18.02 13.59
N HIS A 653 -28.10 19.04 13.08
CA HIS A 653 -29.49 19.32 13.49
C HIS A 653 -30.27 18.00 13.61
N PRO A 654 -31.03 17.76 14.70
CA PRO A 654 -31.75 16.51 14.94
C PRO A 654 -32.55 15.98 13.75
N ASP A 655 -33.04 16.90 12.92
CA ASP A 655 -33.80 16.62 11.71
C ASP A 655 -32.99 15.92 10.60
N PHE A 656 -31.66 15.91 10.67
CA PHE A 656 -30.78 15.28 9.68
C PHE A 656 -30.48 13.81 9.99
N LEU A 657 -31.05 13.24 11.05
CA LEU A 657 -30.82 11.86 11.46
C LEU A 657 -32.14 11.11 11.45
N THR A 658 -32.15 9.93 10.83
CA THR A 658 -33.27 8.99 10.96
C THR A 658 -32.73 7.64 11.39
N ILE A 659 -33.22 7.13 12.52
CA ILE A 659 -32.91 5.77 12.97
C ILE A 659 -33.73 4.80 12.11
N THR A 660 -33.06 3.94 11.34
CA THR A 660 -33.71 2.99 10.44
C THR A 660 -33.86 1.60 11.05
N SER A 661 -33.02 1.23 12.03
CA SER A 661 -33.19 0.01 12.83
C SER A 661 -32.47 0.09 14.18
N ALA A 662 -33.04 -0.52 15.24
CA ALA A 662 -32.57 -0.34 16.62
C ALA A 662 -32.62 -1.61 17.52
N ASN A 663 -32.56 -2.83 16.98
CA ASN A 663 -32.59 -4.09 17.76
C ASN A 663 -33.59 -4.08 18.97
N GLY A 664 -34.83 -3.63 18.74
CA GLY A 664 -35.87 -3.60 19.78
C GLY A 664 -35.81 -2.43 20.77
N GLY A 665 -34.94 -1.44 20.56
CA GLY A 665 -34.87 -0.22 21.36
C GLY A 665 -36.09 0.67 21.15
N THR A 666 -36.59 1.27 22.23
CA THR A 666 -37.69 2.23 22.18
C THR A 666 -37.15 3.65 22.00
N SER A 667 -37.66 4.37 21.01
CA SER A 667 -37.35 5.79 20.82
C SER A 667 -38.01 6.62 21.92
N THR A 668 -37.23 7.46 22.60
CA THR A 668 -37.69 8.37 23.66
C THR A 668 -37.62 9.85 23.25
N GLY A 669 -37.33 10.11 21.97
CA GLY A 669 -37.15 11.43 21.33
C GLY A 669 -36.63 11.28 19.89
N THR A 670 -36.38 12.39 19.19
CA THR A 670 -35.90 12.37 17.79
C THR A 670 -34.50 11.76 17.63
N ASN A 671 -33.65 11.88 18.66
CA ASN A 671 -32.24 11.50 18.64
C ASN A 671 -31.85 10.49 19.73
N GLN A 672 -32.82 9.77 20.32
CA GLN A 672 -32.58 8.93 21.49
C GLN A 672 -33.22 7.54 21.36
N LEU A 673 -32.49 6.52 21.79
CA LEU A 673 -32.95 5.15 21.94
C LEU A 673 -32.67 4.65 23.35
N GLN A 674 -33.60 3.89 23.91
CA GLN A 674 -33.44 3.20 25.19
C GLN A 674 -33.78 1.71 25.07
N TRP A 675 -33.00 0.86 25.75
CA TRP A 675 -33.28 -0.55 26.00
C TRP A 675 -33.33 -0.80 27.51
N ASN A 676 -34.29 -1.61 27.95
CA ASN A 676 -34.35 -2.08 29.33
C ASN A 676 -33.78 -3.51 29.39
N LEU A 677 -32.62 -3.66 30.04
CA LEU A 677 -31.95 -4.94 30.26
C LEU A 677 -32.47 -5.53 31.56
N VAL A 678 -33.03 -6.74 31.51
CA VAL A 678 -33.63 -7.41 32.67
C VAL A 678 -32.88 -8.68 32.99
N ASN A 679 -32.51 -8.85 34.26
CA ASN A 679 -31.91 -10.05 34.83
C ASN A 679 -30.71 -10.59 34.02
N PHE A 680 -29.76 -9.69 33.73
CA PHE A 680 -28.55 -10.01 32.98
C PHE A 680 -27.56 -10.78 33.86
N PRO A 681 -27.04 -11.94 33.41
CA PRO A 681 -26.14 -12.76 34.21
C PRO A 681 -24.87 -12.02 34.65
N ILE A 682 -24.31 -12.45 35.79
CA ILE A 682 -22.96 -12.06 36.23
C ILE A 682 -21.94 -12.34 35.14
N PHE A 683 -20.96 -11.45 35.01
CA PHE A 683 -19.89 -11.56 34.01
C PHE A 683 -20.40 -12.09 32.68
N SER A 684 -21.46 -11.50 32.16
CA SER A 684 -22.08 -11.93 30.90
C SER A 684 -21.07 -11.87 29.76
N THR A 685 -21.24 -12.72 28.73
CA THR A 685 -20.56 -12.48 27.46
C THR A 685 -21.00 -11.12 26.92
N THR A 686 -20.12 -10.44 26.18
CA THR A 686 -20.44 -9.13 25.63
C THR A 686 -21.63 -9.24 24.68
N ALA A 687 -22.79 -8.78 25.15
CA ALA A 687 -23.99 -8.68 24.34
C ALA A 687 -23.87 -7.46 23.41
N LYS A 688 -24.52 -7.53 22.25
CA LYS A 688 -24.38 -6.51 21.20
C LYS A 688 -25.72 -6.07 20.65
N PHE A 689 -25.89 -4.77 20.44
CA PHE A 689 -26.94 -4.20 19.60
C PHE A 689 -26.31 -3.60 18.35
N GLU A 690 -26.93 -3.83 17.19
CA GLU A 690 -26.63 -3.06 15.98
C GLU A 690 -27.67 -1.95 15.87
N VAL A 691 -27.21 -0.73 15.60
CA VAL A 691 -28.06 0.44 15.34
C VAL A 691 -27.69 0.99 13.98
N ARG A 692 -28.70 1.23 13.14
CA ARG A 692 -28.53 1.85 11.83
C ARG A 692 -29.16 3.23 11.83
N VAL A 693 -28.38 4.20 11.37
CA VAL A 693 -28.76 5.60 11.35
C VAL A 693 -28.49 6.14 9.96
N LYS A 694 -29.52 6.64 9.30
CA LYS A 694 -29.41 7.29 8.01
C LYS A 694 -29.23 8.79 8.23
N LEU A 695 -28.20 9.34 7.58
CA LEU A 695 -28.01 10.79 7.51
C LEU A 695 -28.82 11.37 6.35
N ASP A 696 -29.40 12.55 6.57
CA ASP A 696 -30.01 13.33 5.50
C ASP A 696 -28.96 13.69 4.44
N ALA A 697 -29.35 13.71 3.17
CA ALA A 697 -28.46 14.01 2.05
C ALA A 697 -27.86 15.43 2.12
N THR A 698 -28.51 16.34 2.85
CA THR A 698 -28.08 17.73 3.05
C THR A 698 -27.14 17.93 4.23
N THR A 699 -26.78 16.86 4.96
CA THR A 699 -25.88 16.95 6.11
C THR A 699 -24.52 17.53 5.68
N PRO A 700 -24.01 18.61 6.31
CA PRO A 700 -22.74 19.22 5.91
C PRO A 700 -21.54 18.28 6.11
N LEU A 701 -20.63 18.26 5.13
CA LEU A 701 -19.33 17.61 5.28
C LEU A 701 -18.48 18.33 6.33
N GLY A 702 -17.73 17.57 7.12
CA GLY A 702 -16.97 18.11 8.25
C GLY A 702 -17.80 18.35 9.52
N ALA A 703 -19.13 18.19 9.46
CA ALA A 703 -19.95 18.15 10.67
C ALA A 703 -19.51 16.98 11.56
N ILE A 704 -19.63 17.13 12.87
CA ILE A 704 -19.31 16.06 13.82
C ILE A 704 -20.64 15.39 14.16
N LEU A 705 -20.67 14.06 14.10
CA LEU A 705 -21.73 13.20 14.59
C LEU A 705 -21.19 12.48 15.83
N GLN A 706 -21.81 12.73 16.99
CA GLN A 706 -21.34 12.20 18.28
C GLN A 706 -22.42 11.35 18.94
N PRO A 707 -22.54 10.07 18.57
CA PRO A 707 -23.23 9.10 19.38
C PRO A 707 -22.55 8.96 20.75
N ARG A 708 -23.38 8.90 21.76
CA ARG A 708 -23.05 8.63 23.14
C ARG A 708 -23.90 7.47 23.61
N VAL A 709 -23.25 6.44 24.13
CA VAL A 709 -23.94 5.35 24.80
C VAL A 709 -23.70 5.41 26.30
N ARG A 710 -24.75 5.17 27.09
CA ARG A 710 -24.74 5.15 28.56
C ARG A 710 -25.49 3.94 29.07
N ILE A 711 -24.98 3.28 30.10
CA ILE A 711 -25.67 2.21 30.82
C ILE A 711 -25.87 2.62 32.28
N VAL A 712 -27.13 2.55 32.74
CA VAL A 712 -27.52 2.97 34.08
C VAL A 712 -28.06 1.75 34.83
N PRO A 713 -27.36 1.25 35.86
CA PRO A 713 -27.86 0.16 36.69
C PRO A 713 -29.20 0.53 37.33
N ALA A 714 -30.17 -0.40 37.36
CA ALA A 714 -31.53 -0.14 37.86
C ALA A 714 -31.56 0.18 39.37
N ASN A 715 -30.55 -0.34 40.08
CA ASN A 715 -30.27 -0.21 41.50
C ASN A 715 -29.51 1.08 41.84
N GLY A 716 -28.99 1.80 40.85
CA GLY A 716 -28.36 3.11 41.02
C GLY A 716 -26.96 3.09 41.62
N ASP A 717 -26.35 1.91 41.76
CA ASP A 717 -24.99 1.71 42.25
C ASP A 717 -24.10 1.05 41.18
N ASP A 718 -22.86 1.55 41.07
CA ASP A 718 -21.78 0.97 40.27
C ASP A 718 -20.45 1.27 40.98
N ILE A 719 -19.55 0.29 41.02
CA ILE A 719 -18.22 0.49 41.61
C ILE A 719 -17.25 1.22 40.68
N ASP A 720 -17.51 1.24 39.37
CA ASP A 720 -16.68 1.91 38.37
C ASP A 720 -17.52 2.64 37.32
N TRP A 721 -17.98 3.84 37.68
CA TRP A 721 -18.75 4.70 36.77
C TRP A 721 -18.00 5.14 35.52
N SER A 722 -16.68 4.93 35.43
CA SER A 722 -15.88 5.42 34.30
C SER A 722 -16.09 4.62 33.01
N ASP A 723 -16.61 3.40 33.10
CA ASP A 723 -16.87 2.53 31.94
C ASP A 723 -18.37 2.30 31.64
N ASN A 724 -19.25 2.97 32.38
CA ASN A 724 -20.70 3.02 32.14
C ASN A 724 -21.11 3.92 30.97
N GLU A 725 -20.17 4.60 30.33
CA GLU A 725 -20.45 5.61 29.32
C GLU A 725 -19.32 5.71 28.29
N MET A 726 -19.69 5.85 27.01
CA MET A 726 -18.73 6.13 25.94
C MET A 726 -19.33 7.09 24.92
N THR A 727 -18.53 8.07 24.50
CA THR A 727 -18.84 9.01 23.44
C THR A 727 -17.91 8.79 22.26
N LEU A 728 -18.45 8.74 21.04
CA LEU A 728 -17.70 8.45 19.82
C LEU A 728 -17.94 9.56 18.77
N PRO A 729 -17.14 10.64 18.77
CA PRO A 729 -17.24 11.66 17.73
C PRO A 729 -16.75 11.12 16.39
N GLN A 730 -17.52 11.33 15.33
CA GLN A 730 -17.17 10.98 13.96
C GLN A 730 -17.39 12.17 13.03
N THR A 731 -16.42 12.47 12.18
CA THR A 731 -16.59 13.47 11.14
C THR A 731 -17.45 12.90 10.01
N VAL A 732 -18.49 13.63 9.61
CA VAL A 732 -19.26 13.36 8.40
C VAL A 732 -18.36 13.59 7.20
N VAL A 733 -18.11 12.51 6.46
CA VAL A 733 -17.26 12.52 5.27
C VAL A 733 -18.10 12.27 4.02
N GLY A 734 -17.58 12.67 2.87
CA GLY A 734 -18.14 12.33 1.57
C GLY A 734 -16.99 11.89 0.66
N SER A 735 -17.30 11.20 -0.44
CA SER A 735 -16.38 11.26 -1.58
C SER A 735 -16.17 12.73 -1.92
N PHE A 736 -14.91 13.16 -2.05
CA PHE A 736 -14.53 14.56 -2.22
C PHE A 736 -15.45 15.24 -3.24
N ASP A 737 -16.10 16.35 -2.85
CA ASP A 737 -16.87 17.16 -3.78
C ASP A 737 -15.86 17.74 -4.78
N PRO A 738 -15.95 17.41 -6.08
CA PRO A 738 -15.05 17.99 -7.07
C PRO A 738 -15.20 19.52 -7.18
N ASN A 739 -16.26 20.09 -6.56
CA ASN A 739 -16.46 21.51 -6.34
C ASN A 739 -15.99 21.92 -4.94
N ASP A 740 -14.71 22.26 -4.80
CA ASP A 740 -14.11 22.62 -3.51
C ASP A 740 -13.43 23.99 -3.53
N LYS A 741 -13.20 24.52 -2.33
CA LYS A 741 -12.40 25.73 -2.11
C LYS A 741 -11.30 25.43 -1.10
N TRP A 742 -10.09 25.78 -1.49
CA TRP A 742 -8.88 25.58 -0.73
C TRP A 742 -8.16 26.91 -0.48
N VAL A 743 -7.42 27.00 0.63
CA VAL A 743 -6.55 28.13 0.98
C VAL A 743 -5.14 27.63 1.21
N ASP A 744 -4.14 28.39 0.75
CA ASP A 744 -2.73 28.00 0.85
C ASP A 744 -2.16 27.93 2.26
N ARG A 745 -2.86 28.51 3.24
CA ARG A 745 -2.47 28.52 4.64
C ARG A 745 -3.66 28.31 5.56
N GLU A 746 -3.81 27.09 6.05
CA GLU A 746 -4.86 26.75 7.04
C GLU A 746 -4.50 27.21 8.47
N GLN A 747 -3.23 27.53 8.70
CA GLN A 747 -2.74 28.12 9.96
C GLN A 747 -1.99 29.42 9.67
N LEU A 748 -2.32 30.47 10.42
CA LEU A 748 -1.62 31.75 10.42
C LEU A 748 -1.05 31.98 11.82
N SER A 749 0.27 32.11 11.94
CA SER A 749 0.86 32.49 13.22
C SER A 749 0.38 33.88 13.61
N HIS A 750 0.05 34.08 14.88
CA HIS A 750 -0.45 35.36 15.40
C HIS A 750 0.34 36.60 14.95
N PRO A 751 1.70 36.64 14.98
CA PRO A 751 2.43 37.83 14.50
C PRO A 751 2.13 38.16 13.03
N VAL A 752 2.12 37.14 12.18
CA VAL A 752 1.83 37.27 10.74
C VAL A 752 0.36 37.65 10.48
N ALA A 753 -0.58 37.04 11.22
CA ALA A 753 -1.99 37.39 11.12
C ALA A 753 -2.28 38.83 11.59
N SER A 754 -1.57 39.29 12.63
CA SER A 754 -1.76 40.61 13.24
C SER A 754 -1.33 41.76 12.32
N GLU A 755 -0.39 41.53 11.39
CA GLU A 755 0.08 42.53 10.42
C GLU A 755 -0.67 42.50 9.08
N GLY A 756 -1.54 41.52 8.86
CA GLY A 756 -2.24 41.31 7.59
C GLY A 756 -1.39 40.57 6.56
N GLU A 757 -1.76 39.32 6.28
CA GLU A 757 -0.99 38.40 5.44
C GLU A 757 -1.73 38.04 4.15
N TRP A 758 -0.99 37.75 3.07
CA TRP A 758 -1.59 37.25 1.84
C TRP A 758 -2.08 35.80 2.00
N LEU A 759 -3.34 35.58 1.64
CA LEU A 759 -3.93 34.26 1.46
C LEU A 759 -4.24 34.04 -0.02
N ARG A 760 -3.89 32.87 -0.54
CA ARG A 760 -4.27 32.42 -1.88
C ARG A 760 -5.39 31.42 -1.78
N TYR A 761 -6.47 31.67 -2.50
CA TYR A 761 -7.60 30.78 -2.62
C TYR A 761 -7.62 30.13 -4.00
N LEU A 762 -7.92 28.83 -4.04
CA LEU A 762 -8.24 28.07 -5.23
C LEU A 762 -9.66 27.54 -5.07
N VAL A 763 -10.54 27.84 -6.03
CA VAL A 763 -11.85 27.22 -6.12
C VAL A 763 -11.85 26.34 -7.36
N ARG A 764 -12.16 25.06 -7.20
CA ARG A 764 -12.33 24.11 -8.30
C ARG A 764 -13.81 23.78 -8.45
N PHE A 765 -14.21 23.42 -9.66
CA PHE A 765 -15.56 23.01 -9.97
C PHE A 765 -15.57 21.95 -11.07
N GLN A 766 -16.56 21.07 -11.02
CA GLN A 766 -16.79 20.05 -12.04
C GLN A 766 -18.28 19.97 -12.34
N ASN A 767 -18.62 19.90 -13.62
CA ASN A 767 -19.99 19.62 -14.04
C ASN A 767 -20.31 18.13 -13.85
N THR A 768 -20.95 17.80 -12.74
CA THR A 768 -21.45 16.44 -12.45
C THR A 768 -22.89 16.21 -12.92
N GLY A 769 -23.42 17.12 -13.74
CA GLY A 769 -24.72 16.99 -14.38
C GLY A 769 -24.76 15.87 -15.42
N THR A 770 -25.73 15.93 -16.33
CA THR A 770 -25.89 14.93 -17.42
C THR A 770 -25.82 15.56 -18.80
N ALA A 771 -25.46 16.84 -18.87
CA ALA A 771 -25.31 17.62 -20.10
C ALA A 771 -24.25 18.72 -19.88
N ALA A 772 -23.69 19.23 -20.98
CA ALA A 772 -22.70 20.30 -20.91
C ALA A 772 -23.32 21.61 -20.38
N ALA A 773 -22.62 22.29 -19.47
CA ALA A 773 -23.03 23.59 -18.94
C ALA A 773 -22.57 24.71 -19.87
N GLU A 774 -23.47 25.60 -20.25
CA GLU A 774 -23.17 26.73 -21.13
C GLU A 774 -22.65 27.94 -20.35
N ILE A 775 -23.14 28.11 -19.12
CA ILE A 775 -22.76 29.18 -18.21
C ILE A 775 -22.35 28.58 -16.87
N VAL A 776 -21.21 29.01 -16.34
CA VAL A 776 -20.84 28.78 -14.93
C VAL A 776 -20.67 30.11 -14.24
N GLU A 777 -21.35 30.32 -13.12
CA GLU A 777 -21.22 31.51 -12.29
C GLU A 777 -20.73 31.13 -10.89
N LEU A 778 -19.61 31.72 -10.47
CA LEU A 778 -19.02 31.51 -9.16
C LEU A 778 -19.16 32.80 -8.35
N ARG A 779 -19.89 32.73 -7.24
CA ARG A 779 -20.08 33.83 -6.29
C ARG A 779 -19.39 33.53 -4.97
N ASP A 780 -18.56 34.47 -4.53
CA ASP A 780 -17.76 34.36 -3.32
C ASP A 780 -17.95 35.62 -2.47
N THR A 781 -18.66 35.48 -1.37
CA THR A 781 -18.87 36.55 -0.40
C THR A 781 -17.74 36.50 0.62
N LEU A 782 -16.84 37.48 0.56
CA LEU A 782 -15.67 37.55 1.41
C LEU A 782 -16.08 37.90 2.85
N PRO A 783 -15.51 37.21 3.86
CA PRO A 783 -15.76 37.51 5.26
C PRO A 783 -15.03 38.80 5.68
N ALA A 784 -15.44 39.39 6.81
CA ALA A 784 -14.94 40.69 7.27
C ALA A 784 -13.45 40.69 7.63
N GLU A 785 -12.89 39.52 7.92
CA GLU A 785 -11.49 39.28 8.23
C GLU A 785 -10.57 39.35 6.98
N LEU A 786 -11.13 39.57 5.79
CA LEU A 786 -10.38 39.82 4.55
C LEU A 786 -10.55 41.26 4.06
N ASP A 787 -9.45 41.90 3.68
CA ASP A 787 -9.49 43.24 3.10
C ASP A 787 -9.78 43.17 1.60
N PHE A 788 -11.04 43.39 1.23
CA PHE A 788 -11.51 43.39 -0.16
C PHE A 788 -10.70 44.32 -1.09
N ASN A 789 -10.18 45.44 -0.58
CA ASN A 789 -9.41 46.38 -1.40
C ASN A 789 -8.07 45.82 -1.87
N THR A 790 -7.62 44.70 -1.30
CA THR A 790 -6.38 44.02 -1.66
C THR A 790 -6.60 42.85 -2.63
N PHE A 791 -7.84 42.59 -3.05
CA PHE A 791 -8.18 41.48 -3.94
C PHE A 791 -7.39 41.52 -5.26
N GLN A 792 -6.78 40.39 -5.62
CA GLN A 792 -6.07 40.20 -6.87
C GLN A 792 -6.44 38.85 -7.51
N PRO A 793 -7.08 38.85 -8.69
CA PRO A 793 -7.26 37.61 -9.46
C PRO A 793 -5.90 37.12 -9.96
N LEU A 794 -5.69 35.79 -9.98
CA LEU A 794 -4.43 35.19 -10.42
C LEU A 794 -4.60 34.46 -11.76
N THR A 795 -5.35 33.35 -11.76
CA THR A 795 -5.55 32.53 -12.96
C THR A 795 -6.90 31.82 -12.91
N ALA A 796 -7.39 31.36 -14.06
CA ALA A 796 -8.59 30.55 -14.17
C ALA A 796 -8.46 29.57 -15.34
N SER A 797 -9.16 28.45 -15.24
CA SER A 797 -9.24 27.41 -16.27
C SER A 797 -9.81 27.88 -17.61
N HIS A 798 -10.73 28.85 -17.59
CA HIS A 798 -11.50 29.29 -18.74
C HIS A 798 -11.60 30.82 -18.80
N ARG A 799 -12.02 31.37 -19.94
CA ARG A 799 -12.25 32.81 -20.09
C ARG A 799 -13.47 33.23 -19.25
N TYR A 800 -13.33 34.31 -18.48
CA TYR A 800 -14.35 34.79 -17.57
C TYR A 800 -14.57 36.29 -17.65
N LYS A 801 -15.73 36.73 -17.16
CA LYS A 801 -16.03 38.11 -16.78
C LYS A 801 -16.07 38.19 -15.26
N LEU A 802 -15.27 39.07 -14.67
CA LEU A 802 -15.28 39.31 -13.23
C LEU A 802 -16.05 40.59 -12.93
N SER A 803 -16.96 40.51 -11.98
CA SER A 803 -17.77 41.64 -11.50
C SER A 803 -17.89 41.63 -9.98
N PHE A 804 -18.23 42.78 -9.41
CA PHE A 804 -18.41 42.98 -7.98
C PHE A 804 -19.81 43.53 -7.74
N PRO A 805 -20.85 42.67 -7.70
CA PRO A 805 -22.24 43.11 -7.61
C PRO A 805 -22.51 43.90 -6.33
N GLU A 806 -21.79 43.59 -5.26
CA GLU A 806 -21.81 44.28 -3.97
C GLU A 806 -20.37 44.34 -3.39
N ASN A 807 -20.13 45.26 -2.46
CA ASN A 807 -18.82 45.37 -1.81
C ASN A 807 -18.49 44.09 -1.05
N GLY A 808 -17.32 43.49 -1.32
CA GLY A 808 -16.93 42.21 -0.73
C GLY A 808 -17.54 40.96 -1.39
N VAL A 809 -18.29 41.09 -2.49
CA VAL A 809 -18.80 39.95 -3.26
C VAL A 809 -18.05 39.85 -4.59
N LEU A 810 -17.36 38.74 -4.80
CA LEU A 810 -16.66 38.44 -6.05
C LEU A 810 -17.57 37.57 -6.92
N ASN A 811 -17.74 37.92 -8.19
CA ASN A 811 -18.55 37.15 -9.13
C ASN A 811 -17.80 36.88 -10.44
N TRP A 812 -17.39 35.62 -10.65
CA TRP A 812 -16.78 35.15 -11.89
C TRP A 812 -17.84 34.45 -12.74
N ARG A 813 -18.09 34.99 -13.93
CA ARG A 813 -19.05 34.44 -14.88
C ARG A 813 -18.31 33.94 -16.12
N PHE A 814 -18.42 32.64 -16.37
CA PHE A 814 -17.91 31.95 -17.55
C PHE A 814 -19.07 31.78 -18.53
N GLU A 815 -19.05 32.50 -19.65
CA GLU A 815 -20.08 32.42 -20.68
C GLU A 815 -19.58 31.58 -21.85
N ASN A 816 -20.44 30.74 -22.40
CA ASN A 816 -20.11 29.79 -23.48
C ASN A 816 -18.94 28.87 -23.10
N ILE A 817 -18.90 28.42 -21.84
CA ILE A 817 -17.83 27.55 -21.35
C ILE A 817 -17.95 26.15 -21.95
N ASN A 818 -19.18 25.71 -22.27
CA ASN A 818 -19.51 24.40 -22.82
C ASN A 818 -18.81 23.27 -22.06
N LEU A 819 -18.93 23.31 -20.73
CA LEU A 819 -18.22 22.41 -19.83
C LEU A 819 -18.95 21.06 -19.83
N PRO A 820 -18.40 19.99 -20.45
CA PRO A 820 -19.09 18.71 -20.59
C PRO A 820 -19.39 18.10 -19.23
N ASP A 821 -20.37 17.21 -19.15
CA ASP A 821 -20.61 16.47 -17.93
C ASP A 821 -19.54 15.40 -17.68
N SER A 822 -19.34 15.08 -16.41
CA SER A 822 -18.31 14.14 -15.97
C SER A 822 -18.47 12.71 -16.51
N ALA A 823 -19.67 12.27 -16.88
CA ALA A 823 -19.89 10.94 -17.44
C ALA A 823 -19.53 10.89 -18.93
N SER A 824 -19.74 12.01 -19.65
CA SER A 824 -19.40 12.14 -21.07
C SER A 824 -17.92 12.44 -21.31
N ASN A 825 -17.28 13.28 -20.48
CA ASN A 825 -15.87 13.62 -20.61
C ASN A 825 -15.29 14.12 -19.28
N GLU A 826 -14.96 13.17 -18.41
CA GLU A 826 -14.45 13.44 -17.06
C GLU A 826 -13.29 14.46 -17.06
N PRO A 827 -12.20 14.31 -17.85
CA PRO A 827 -11.07 15.24 -17.77
C PRO A 827 -11.40 16.67 -18.21
N GLN A 828 -12.36 16.87 -19.11
CA GLN A 828 -12.77 18.20 -19.58
C GLN A 828 -13.95 18.78 -18.79
N SER A 829 -14.58 18.01 -17.92
CA SER A 829 -15.70 18.48 -17.09
C SER A 829 -15.28 19.41 -15.94
N HIS A 830 -13.98 19.67 -15.79
CA HIS A 830 -13.37 20.43 -14.69
C HIS A 830 -13.06 21.89 -15.04
N GLY A 831 -13.14 22.76 -14.04
CA GLY A 831 -12.68 24.13 -14.08
C GLY A 831 -12.19 24.62 -12.72
N PHE A 832 -11.51 25.77 -12.70
CA PHE A 832 -11.02 26.42 -11.49
C PHE A 832 -10.86 27.94 -11.66
N VAL A 833 -10.84 28.65 -10.51
CA VAL A 833 -10.36 30.04 -10.35
C VAL A 833 -9.38 30.11 -9.19
N GLN A 834 -8.36 30.96 -9.33
CA GLN A 834 -7.40 31.26 -8.28
C GLN A 834 -7.28 32.77 -8.09
N PHE A 835 -7.25 33.22 -6.84
CA PHE A 835 -7.05 34.62 -6.48
C PHE A 835 -6.27 34.72 -5.16
N ARG A 836 -5.77 35.92 -4.85
CA ARG A 836 -5.20 36.22 -3.54
C ARG A 836 -5.75 37.50 -2.94
N ILE A 837 -5.76 37.57 -1.62
CA ILE A 837 -6.31 38.69 -0.85
C ILE A 837 -5.63 38.72 0.52
N ARG A 838 -5.44 39.90 1.11
CA ARG A 838 -4.85 40.01 2.46
C ARG A 838 -5.90 39.82 3.54
N SER A 839 -5.50 39.20 4.64
CA SER A 839 -6.27 39.28 5.88
C SER A 839 -6.26 40.71 6.42
N TYR A 840 -7.35 41.10 7.07
CA TYR A 840 -7.43 42.37 7.78
C TYR A 840 -6.41 42.36 8.94
N PRO A 841 -5.62 43.41 9.15
CA PRO A 841 -4.69 43.48 10.29
C PRO A 841 -5.42 43.42 11.64
N GLY A 842 -4.80 42.82 12.65
CA GLY A 842 -5.32 42.78 14.01
C GLY A 842 -6.08 41.50 14.42
N LEU A 843 -5.96 40.40 13.67
CA LEU A 843 -6.52 39.10 14.07
C LEU A 843 -5.74 38.50 15.26
N ASN A 844 -6.48 37.96 16.24
CA ASN A 844 -5.96 37.40 17.49
C ASN A 844 -5.89 35.88 17.47
N VAL A 845 -5.11 35.29 18.39
CA VAL A 845 -5.07 33.83 18.60
C VAL A 845 -6.46 33.29 18.84
N GLY A 846 -6.86 32.26 18.09
CA GLY A 846 -8.19 31.65 18.14
C GLY A 846 -9.15 32.15 17.05
N ASP A 847 -8.86 33.29 16.43
CA ASP A 847 -9.67 33.81 15.32
C ASP A 847 -9.56 32.88 14.09
N SER A 848 -10.60 32.87 13.25
CA SER A 848 -10.60 32.07 12.03
C SER A 848 -11.21 32.80 10.86
N ILE A 849 -10.52 32.79 9.72
CA ILE A 849 -11.00 33.29 8.45
C ILE A 849 -11.68 32.13 7.73
N ARG A 850 -13.00 32.15 7.65
CA ARG A 850 -13.80 31.09 7.02
C ARG A 850 -14.42 31.62 5.74
N ASN A 851 -14.05 31.04 4.59
CA ASN A 851 -14.54 31.49 3.29
C ASN A 851 -15.03 30.30 2.44
N ARG A 852 -16.14 30.46 1.71
CA ARG A 852 -16.72 29.47 0.78
C ARG A 852 -17.32 30.15 -0.44
N ALA A 853 -17.42 29.45 -1.56
CA ALA A 853 -18.05 29.96 -2.77
C ALA A 853 -19.33 29.18 -3.10
N GLY A 854 -20.25 29.83 -3.80
CA GLY A 854 -21.39 29.20 -4.45
C GLY A 854 -21.18 29.16 -5.96
N ILE A 855 -21.48 28.02 -6.58
CA ILE A 855 -21.25 27.73 -7.99
C ILE A 855 -22.60 27.41 -8.62
N TYR A 856 -22.94 28.11 -9.70
CA TYR A 856 -24.17 27.94 -10.45
C TYR A 856 -23.81 27.43 -11.83
N PHE A 857 -24.40 26.29 -12.22
CA PHE A 857 -24.32 25.76 -13.58
C PHE A 857 -25.63 26.11 -14.29
N ASP A 858 -25.56 26.95 -15.32
CA ASP A 858 -26.70 27.52 -16.03
C ASP A 858 -27.73 28.16 -15.07
N PHE A 859 -28.94 27.60 -15.01
CA PHE A 859 -30.02 28.04 -14.13
C PHE A 859 -30.26 27.07 -12.95
N ASN A 860 -29.32 26.17 -12.69
CA ASN A 860 -29.43 25.19 -11.63
C ASN A 860 -29.29 25.82 -10.23
N PRO A 861 -29.80 25.15 -9.19
CA PRO A 861 -29.53 25.54 -7.81
C PRO A 861 -28.02 25.62 -7.50
N VAL A 862 -27.67 26.46 -6.53
CA VAL A 862 -26.27 26.68 -6.13
C VAL A 862 -25.64 25.40 -5.56
N VAL A 863 -24.45 25.07 -6.06
CA VAL A 863 -23.54 24.08 -5.48
C VAL A 863 -22.56 24.83 -4.59
N LEU A 864 -22.50 24.47 -3.32
CA LEU A 864 -21.70 25.18 -2.32
C LEU A 864 -20.41 24.42 -2.08
N THR A 865 -19.27 25.12 -2.16
CA THR A 865 -18.01 24.51 -1.78
C THR A 865 -17.94 24.26 -0.28
N ASN A 866 -16.97 23.45 0.15
CA ASN A 866 -16.52 23.45 1.53
C ASN A 866 -16.06 24.87 1.97
N TYR A 867 -15.93 25.06 3.28
CA TYR A 867 -15.21 26.20 3.83
C TYR A 867 -13.71 25.97 3.73
N ALA A 868 -13.00 26.90 3.10
CA ALA A 868 -11.57 27.09 3.30
C ALA A 868 -11.37 27.90 4.59
N VAL A 869 -10.59 27.35 5.52
CA VAL A 869 -10.44 27.91 6.88
C VAL A 869 -8.98 28.17 7.19
N SER A 870 -8.64 29.42 7.50
CA SER A 870 -7.35 29.79 8.08
C SER A 870 -7.54 30.14 9.55
N ARG A 871 -6.89 29.42 10.46
CA ARG A 871 -6.97 29.66 11.91
C ARG A 871 -5.74 30.42 12.39
N VAL A 872 -5.95 31.43 13.21
CA VAL A 872 -4.86 32.16 13.85
C VAL A 872 -4.46 31.39 15.09
N THR A 873 -3.21 30.94 15.13
CA THR A 873 -2.68 30.15 16.23
C THR A 873 -1.52 30.87 16.91
N GLU A 874 -1.24 30.50 18.16
CA GLU A 874 0.06 30.83 18.74
C GLU A 874 1.17 30.23 17.88
N MET A 875 2.33 30.87 17.93
CA MET A 875 3.50 30.39 17.21
C MET A 875 3.97 29.08 17.87
N VAL A 876 3.51 27.95 17.34
CA VAL A 876 4.10 26.65 17.66
C VAL A 876 5.44 26.59 16.90
N PRO A 877 6.58 26.35 17.56
CA PRO A 877 7.84 26.12 16.84
C PRO A 877 7.64 24.95 15.88
N ALA A 878 7.99 25.14 14.61
CA ALA A 878 7.83 24.11 13.59
C ALA A 878 8.51 22.79 13.99
N PRO A 879 7.92 21.62 13.69
CA PRO A 879 8.63 20.35 13.73
C PRO A 879 9.80 20.40 12.74
N ILE A 880 10.96 19.95 13.19
CA ILE A 880 12.18 19.84 12.40
C ILE A 880 11.93 18.89 11.23
N VAL A 881 11.98 19.42 10.00
CA VAL A 881 12.21 18.62 8.79
C VAL A 881 13.47 17.79 9.03
N GLN A 882 13.37 16.47 8.94
CA GLN A 882 14.53 15.57 9.00
C GLN A 882 15.45 15.86 7.80
N SER A 883 16.38 16.79 8.01
CA SER A 883 17.72 16.76 7.42
C SER A 883 18.48 15.56 8.03
N PRO A 884 19.56 15.04 7.41
CA PRO A 884 20.33 13.93 7.97
C PRO A 884 20.68 14.21 9.43
N ALA A 885 20.60 13.21 10.30
CA ALA A 885 20.81 13.38 11.73
C ALA A 885 22.08 14.22 12.01
N PRO A 886 21.98 15.32 12.78
CA PRO A 886 23.13 16.19 13.04
C PRO A 886 24.25 15.40 13.73
N LEU A 887 25.51 15.70 13.40
CA LEU A 887 26.65 15.01 13.99
C LEU A 887 26.66 15.15 15.53
N ALA A 888 27.13 14.14 16.25
CA ALA A 888 27.19 14.17 17.71
C ALA A 888 28.36 15.04 18.21
N LEU A 889 28.08 16.09 18.96
CA LEU A 889 29.10 16.88 19.68
C LEU A 889 29.60 16.08 20.89
N ARG A 890 30.93 15.97 21.05
CA ARG A 890 31.55 15.36 22.23
C ARG A 890 31.98 16.44 23.22
N ILE A 891 31.42 16.37 24.43
CA ILE A 891 31.77 17.25 25.54
C ILE A 891 32.74 16.49 26.46
N LEU A 892 33.94 17.02 26.68
CA LEU A 892 35.01 16.30 27.37
C LEU A 892 35.75 17.21 28.38
N PRO A 893 35.85 16.83 29.67
CA PRO A 893 35.17 15.69 30.29
C PRO A 893 33.65 15.93 30.37
N ASN A 894 32.87 14.86 30.44
CA ASN A 894 31.45 14.93 30.78
C ASN A 894 31.17 13.87 31.86
N PRO A 895 30.92 14.26 33.12
CA PRO A 895 30.66 15.63 33.59
C PRO A 895 31.88 16.55 33.63
N PHE A 896 31.67 17.86 33.49
CA PHE A 896 32.70 18.91 33.62
C PHE A 896 32.47 19.82 34.82
N SER A 897 33.53 20.41 35.36
CA SER A 897 33.48 21.29 36.53
C SER A 897 33.89 22.73 36.18
N ASP A 898 35.12 22.98 35.75
CA ASP A 898 35.61 24.36 35.53
C ASP A 898 35.71 24.72 34.05
N HIS A 899 36.21 23.79 33.22
CA HIS A 899 36.35 23.95 31.78
C HIS A 899 36.01 22.64 31.08
N PHE A 900 35.63 22.74 29.80
CA PHE A 900 35.32 21.59 28.96
C PHE A 900 35.70 21.85 27.51
N TRP A 901 35.99 20.77 26.80
CA TRP A 901 36.23 20.76 25.37
C TRP A 901 34.96 20.34 24.65
N ILE A 902 34.69 21.00 23.53
CA ILE A 902 33.75 20.53 22.52
C ILE A 902 34.57 20.02 21.34
N GLU A 903 34.35 18.77 20.94
CA GLU A 903 34.95 18.13 19.77
C GLU A 903 33.85 17.75 18.78
N ILE A 904 34.07 18.04 17.49
CA ILE A 904 33.16 17.74 16.39
C ILE A 904 33.78 16.61 15.55
N PRO A 905 33.32 15.35 15.67
CA PRO A 905 33.86 14.23 14.91
C PRO A 905 33.63 14.44 13.41
N GLY A 906 34.53 14.00 12.53
CA GLY A 906 34.26 13.90 11.09
C GLY A 906 34.24 15.21 10.27
N ILE A 907 34.59 16.37 10.86
CA ILE A 907 34.78 17.62 10.10
C ILE A 907 36.28 17.95 10.00
N GLU A 908 36.82 17.98 8.77
CA GLU A 908 38.15 18.56 8.51
C GLU A 908 38.12 20.09 8.68
N PRO A 909 39.12 20.70 9.35
CA PRO A 909 39.06 22.11 9.72
C PRO A 909 39.11 23.04 8.49
N HIS A 910 37.96 23.57 8.09
CA HIS A 910 37.90 24.70 7.14
C HIS A 910 38.15 26.02 7.90
N PRO A 911 39.22 26.79 7.60
CA PRO A 911 39.67 27.89 8.48
C PRO A 911 38.81 29.17 8.51
N LYS A 912 37.64 29.22 7.85
CA LYS A 912 36.97 30.51 7.57
C LYS A 912 35.45 30.56 7.67
N GLN A 913 34.77 29.52 8.18
CA GLN A 913 33.32 29.60 8.41
C GLN A 913 33.03 29.71 9.91
N PRO A 914 32.55 30.88 10.40
CA PRO A 914 32.18 31.02 11.80
C PRO A 914 30.91 30.20 12.08
N MET A 915 30.99 29.29 13.05
CA MET A 915 29.85 28.52 13.54
C MET A 915 29.33 29.16 14.83
N ILE A 916 28.05 28.98 15.13
CA ILE A 916 27.41 29.52 16.34
C ILE A 916 27.17 28.36 17.30
N LEU A 917 27.83 28.40 18.46
CA LEU A 917 27.54 27.50 19.58
C LEU A 917 26.42 28.09 20.44
N GLU A 918 25.40 27.29 20.70
CA GLU A 918 24.30 27.57 21.62
C GLU A 918 24.28 26.52 22.74
N ILE A 919 24.22 26.97 24.00
CA ILE A 919 24.05 26.12 25.18
C ILE A 919 22.76 26.52 25.86
N ALA A 920 21.89 25.56 26.17
CA ALA A 920 20.65 25.78 26.91
C ALA A 920 20.52 24.87 28.13
N ASP A 921 19.64 25.27 29.04
CA ASP A 921 19.11 24.35 30.06
C ASP A 921 18.04 23.40 29.47
N LEU A 922 17.52 22.51 30.30
CA LEU A 922 16.49 21.53 29.90
C LEU A 922 15.13 22.14 29.55
N THR A 923 14.91 23.42 29.86
CA THR A 923 13.69 24.15 29.46
C THR A 923 13.84 24.80 28.08
N GLY A 924 15.01 24.67 27.46
CA GLY A 924 15.32 25.27 26.16
C GLY A 924 15.76 26.73 26.25
N ARG A 925 15.94 27.29 27.45
CA ARG A 925 16.43 28.66 27.62
C ARG A 925 17.91 28.73 27.27
N ILE A 926 18.26 29.54 26.27
CA ILE A 926 19.64 29.76 25.86
C ILE A 926 20.41 30.49 26.96
N LEU A 927 21.45 29.84 27.47
CA LEU A 927 22.36 30.33 28.51
C LEU A 927 23.63 30.96 27.93
N LEU A 928 24.11 30.41 26.82
CA LEU A 928 25.30 30.90 26.11
C LEU A 928 25.05 30.83 24.61
N ARG A 929 25.44 31.90 23.90
CA ARG A 929 25.51 31.93 22.44
C ARG A 929 26.80 32.61 22.03
N GLN A 930 27.68 31.92 21.31
CA GLN A 930 28.97 32.48 20.90
C GLN A 930 29.44 31.93 19.56
N ASN A 931 30.24 32.74 18.84
CA ASN A 931 30.91 32.29 17.63
C ASN A 931 32.12 31.42 17.98
N VAL A 932 32.27 30.31 17.27
CA VAL A 932 33.36 29.35 17.45
C VAL A 932 33.95 28.97 16.09
N ALA A 933 35.22 28.57 16.11
CA ALA A 933 35.95 28.16 14.91
C ALA A 933 36.85 26.95 15.23
N GLY A 934 37.04 26.07 14.24
CA GLY A 934 37.81 24.83 14.37
C GLY A 934 36.99 23.61 14.80
N SER A 935 37.59 22.42 14.68
CA SER A 935 36.96 21.12 15.01
C SER A 935 37.02 20.77 16.50
N ARG A 936 37.80 21.52 17.29
CA ARG A 936 37.89 21.38 18.74
C ARG A 936 38.21 22.72 19.41
N PHE A 937 37.44 23.10 20.43
CA PHE A 937 37.64 24.34 21.18
C PHE A 937 37.21 24.18 22.65
N MET A 938 37.80 24.99 23.53
CA MET A 938 37.59 24.93 24.98
C MET A 938 36.70 26.09 25.46
N LEU A 939 35.82 25.82 26.42
CA LEU A 939 35.01 26.81 27.11
C LEU A 939 35.17 26.70 28.63
N ASN A 940 35.01 27.83 29.31
CA ASN A 940 34.89 27.89 30.77
C ASN A 940 33.42 27.81 31.19
N ARG A 941 33.18 27.22 32.37
CA ARG A 941 31.83 27.06 32.88
C ARG A 941 31.22 28.35 33.40
N ASP A 942 31.99 29.34 33.86
CA ASP A 942 31.66 30.50 34.72
C ASP A 942 30.25 31.16 34.66
N ARG A 943 29.44 30.90 33.64
CA ARG A 943 28.05 31.40 33.46
C ARG A 943 27.00 30.30 33.23
N LEU A 944 27.36 29.03 33.36
CA LEU A 944 26.50 27.86 33.15
C LEU A 944 26.12 27.22 34.50
N PRO A 945 24.83 26.99 34.77
CA PRO A 945 24.36 26.40 36.02
C PRO A 945 24.78 24.92 36.13
N ALA A 946 24.87 24.41 37.35
CA ALA A 946 25.02 22.97 37.59
C ALA A 946 23.80 22.22 37.04
N GLY A 947 24.04 21.04 36.45
CA GLY A 947 22.99 20.19 35.90
C GLY A 947 23.24 19.79 34.45
N LEU A 948 22.22 19.17 33.84
CA LEU A 948 22.26 18.73 32.45
C LEU A 948 22.03 19.93 31.52
N LEU A 949 22.94 20.11 30.57
CA LEU A 949 22.93 21.17 29.58
C LEU A 949 22.88 20.58 28.17
N LEU A 950 22.16 21.27 27.29
CA LEU A 950 22.01 20.92 25.89
C LEU A 950 22.88 21.84 25.02
N PHE A 951 23.56 21.26 24.04
CA PHE A 951 24.50 21.96 23.17
C PHE A 951 24.05 21.82 21.71
N TRP A 952 24.04 22.92 20.98
CA TRP A 952 23.84 22.95 19.53
C TRP A 952 24.93 23.77 18.87
N LEU A 953 25.42 23.26 17.75
CA LEU A 953 26.29 23.99 16.85
C LEU A 953 25.52 24.27 15.58
N ARG A 954 25.48 25.54 15.17
CA ARG A 954 24.74 26.00 13.99
C ARG A 954 25.66 26.64 12.96
N ASP A 955 25.29 26.53 11.70
CA ASP A 955 25.91 27.32 10.64
C ASP A 955 25.40 28.76 10.62
N SER A 956 25.91 29.58 9.69
CA SER A 956 25.48 30.97 9.50
C SER A 956 24.05 31.13 9.00
N SER A 957 23.40 30.06 8.51
CA SER A 957 21.99 30.05 8.09
C SER A 957 21.05 29.71 9.25
N GLY A 958 21.58 29.26 10.39
CA GLY A 958 20.83 28.85 11.57
C GLY A 958 20.49 27.35 11.59
N ALA A 959 20.92 26.58 10.59
CA ALA A 959 20.75 25.13 10.56
C ALA A 959 21.61 24.45 11.62
N VAL A 960 21.06 23.44 12.32
CA VAL A 960 21.82 22.65 13.31
C VAL A 960 22.77 21.73 12.57
N LEU A 961 24.07 21.94 12.75
CA LEU A 961 25.14 21.10 12.22
C LEU A 961 25.41 19.89 13.12
N ALA A 962 25.41 20.13 14.44
CA ALA A 962 25.75 19.11 15.43
C ALA A 962 25.06 19.41 16.78
N CYS A 963 24.79 18.38 17.58
CA CYS A 963 24.21 18.54 18.91
C CYS A 963 24.81 17.56 19.93
N GLY A 964 24.73 17.91 21.22
CA GLY A 964 25.28 17.09 22.30
C GLY A 964 24.71 17.44 23.66
N ARG A 965 25.05 16.62 24.66
CA ARG A 965 24.64 16.82 26.06
C ARG A 965 25.85 16.80 26.98
N GLY A 966 25.88 17.71 27.95
CA GLY A 966 26.96 17.83 28.93
C GLY A 966 26.40 18.04 30.33
N VAL A 967 27.00 17.41 31.34
CA VAL A 967 26.63 17.58 32.74
C VAL A 967 27.65 18.51 33.40
N ALA A 968 27.21 19.69 33.82
CA ALA A 968 28.00 20.61 34.62
C ALA A 968 27.85 20.24 36.11
N ARG A 969 28.96 20.00 36.81
CA ARG A 969 28.99 19.71 38.26
C ARG A 969 29.33 20.93 39.07
#